data_AF-U1JVH7-F1
#
_entry.id   AF-U1JVH7-F1
#
_cell.length_a   1.000
_cell.length_b   1.000
_cell.length_c   1.000
_cell.angle_alpha   90.00
_cell.angle_beta   90.00
_cell.angle_gamma   90.00
#
_symmetry.space_group_name_H-M   'P 1'
#
loop_
_entity.id
_entity.type
_entity.pdbx_description
1 polymer ?
#
loop_
_entity_poly.entity_id
_entity_poly.type
_entity_poly.pdbx_seq_one_letter_code
_entity_poly.pdbx_strand_id
1 'polypeptide(L)'
;MRLDSIQAQTSKAEKLALIVAICIIVILLLPSVNMLKTLLIQSGYVSLHQSGQAKAAQLASDIIEAPVNWALAETDIPVIKLDIKYQDWLLLEQDRNTALKKGQIQDQRAQVSGNVFFENQKFKASVRLQGDMLDHVASHNRWSLRVELKQKQALFSARRFSLLSSNVRIHQGPMLFAQTMRLAGFDIISPTYKPVRVILNGQDWGLMMFEQAFSQDMLATNNRTEGMIVRLDLYQQTASETQQLQRVLKPRVIQRNTILKNESLSKQRQIALALVNDFIDDKRIASDVFDAQRLGQYLATVDVWGAWHALTWNNWRWYYNPHTAKLEPIQSDVAVTPAEHHWLMQPPSQSFLISKKMLEDPVVKQAYDAAISELAAQFNGGTLLKKLGAYQTNFMQQLHMSAPLVNAFDLDLLKTQVQCIVQGYLDTPCQNIMPMDPQLHRHMSSMVAQTSWDLVSELKYTDQASEFKIRNPGSQPLEIKGLTGINSFELQFPLEDVNAQMPFKLAQNAEITLLLPKELTQVKVTAGVTGKKKAQFTFIKDVKPLSFIPRPNQVANVAPYAFIEVSGNTWKIPSGEWEIEDYIVTPADINLIIDAGAHLRFTQGSGMMIFGKITFQGSDNNPIVITRSEGVPYWAGITVFNHNSKTESFVKHVQLSHASSPKLGLWQPRGSAYFIGGKVNIEGLSISDNYSEDALNIINGDVNITQLSIRNALSDAFDCDFCTGEVADSRFNDVGARSGGDGIDVSGSKLKISRTQFTNIRDKAISAGERSHLSVYDSQFKKINFALVAKDDSRIEGSRLAVQEVNHYALMSYSKKPYFGPGSMSVSEFTCLDTGCGQKVVTQIGSDLSVNGKKVIPQPLSVKGLYQTVMKSDKPK
;
A
#
# COMPACT_ATOMS: atom_id res chain seq x y z
N MET A 1 38.07 -83.41 18.81
CA MET A 1 37.12 -84.23 19.60
C MET A 1 35.82 -83.45 19.72
N ARG A 2 34.67 -84.12 19.60
CA ARG A 2 33.31 -83.55 19.64
C ARG A 2 32.91 -83.08 21.06
N LEU A 3 32.04 -82.06 21.03
CA LEU A 3 30.84 -81.80 21.85
C LEU A 3 30.95 -81.51 23.37
N ASP A 4 30.03 -80.61 23.75
CA ASP A 4 29.44 -80.34 25.07
C ASP A 4 30.15 -79.32 25.99
N SER A 5 29.57 -78.12 26.08
CA SER A 5 28.92 -77.69 27.34
C SER A 5 28.32 -76.27 27.29
N ILE A 6 27.07 -76.21 27.77
CA ILE A 6 26.29 -75.09 28.36
C ILE A 6 25.81 -73.96 27.42
N GLN A 7 24.59 -74.12 26.90
CA GLN A 7 23.69 -72.99 26.66
C GLN A 7 23.52 -72.23 27.98
N ALA A 8 24.11 -71.03 28.08
CA ALA A 8 23.78 -70.10 29.15
C ALA A 8 22.31 -69.71 28.98
N GLN A 9 21.43 -70.29 29.80
CA GLN A 9 20.06 -69.81 29.93
C GLN A 9 20.12 -68.43 30.57
N THR A 10 19.93 -67.39 29.75
CA THR A 10 19.70 -66.02 30.22
C THR A 10 18.62 -66.05 31.31
N SER A 11 18.99 -65.65 32.52
CA SER A 11 18.09 -65.69 33.67
C SER A 11 16.91 -64.73 33.45
N LYS A 12 15.76 -64.98 34.10
CA LYS A 12 14.62 -64.04 34.04
C LYS A 12 15.03 -62.61 34.46
N ALA A 13 15.99 -62.48 35.38
CA ALA A 13 16.53 -61.19 35.81
C ALA A 13 17.35 -60.49 34.71
N GLU A 14 18.16 -61.23 33.94
CA GLU A 14 18.92 -60.67 32.81
C GLU A 14 18.03 -60.30 31.62
N LYS A 15 16.98 -61.09 31.34
CA LYS A 15 15.97 -60.73 30.33
C LYS A 15 15.17 -59.50 30.75
N LEU A 16 14.81 -59.39 32.03
CA LEU A 16 14.15 -58.21 32.56
C LEU A 16 15.08 -56.99 32.55
N ALA A 17 16.35 -57.14 32.91
CA ALA A 17 17.34 -56.08 32.84
C ALA A 17 17.61 -55.64 31.40
N LEU A 18 17.63 -56.57 30.43
CA LEU A 18 17.76 -56.26 29.01
C LEU A 18 16.50 -55.56 28.48
N ILE A 19 15.29 -56.01 28.86
CA ILE A 19 14.04 -55.34 28.51
C ILE A 19 13.99 -53.95 29.15
N VAL A 20 14.38 -53.80 30.41
CA VAL A 20 14.44 -52.51 31.10
C VAL A 20 15.50 -51.61 30.46
N ALA A 21 16.67 -52.14 30.08
CA ALA A 21 17.70 -51.39 29.36
C ALA A 21 17.24 -50.98 27.96
N ILE A 22 16.57 -51.87 27.22
CA ILE A 22 15.96 -51.56 25.92
C ILE A 22 14.84 -50.53 26.10
N CYS A 23 13.98 -50.67 27.11
CA CYS A 23 12.95 -49.69 27.43
C CYS A 23 13.55 -48.36 27.87
N ILE A 24 14.63 -48.32 28.64
CA ILE A 24 15.35 -47.10 29.02
C ILE A 24 16.02 -46.49 27.79
N ILE A 25 16.64 -47.28 26.91
CA ILE A 25 17.22 -46.81 25.65
C ILE A 25 16.10 -46.26 24.75
N VAL A 26 14.97 -46.95 24.62
CA VAL A 26 13.80 -46.49 23.87
C VAL A 26 13.25 -45.20 24.49
N ILE A 27 13.12 -45.12 25.81
CA ILE A 27 12.66 -43.91 26.54
C ILE A 27 13.66 -42.75 26.40
N LEU A 28 14.97 -43.02 26.41
CA LEU A 28 16.03 -42.02 26.18
C LEU A 28 16.13 -41.59 24.71
N LEU A 29 15.71 -42.45 23.78
CA LEU A 29 15.61 -42.15 22.35
C LEU A 29 14.25 -41.52 21.98
N LEU A 30 13.26 -41.55 22.87
CA LEU A 30 11.99 -40.87 22.63
C LEU A 30 12.24 -39.36 22.62
N PRO A 31 11.78 -38.66 21.57
CA PRO A 31 11.87 -37.22 21.54
C PRO A 31 11.12 -36.63 22.75
N SER A 32 11.67 -35.57 23.34
CA SER A 32 10.94 -34.85 24.41
C SER A 32 9.53 -34.47 23.93
N VAL A 33 8.56 -34.40 24.86
CA VAL A 33 7.17 -34.05 24.52
C VAL A 33 7.08 -32.75 23.72
N ASN A 34 7.91 -31.75 24.05
CA ASN A 34 7.98 -30.49 23.31
C ASN A 34 8.55 -30.66 21.89
N MET A 35 9.52 -31.53 21.71
CA MET A 35 10.07 -31.85 20.38
C MET A 35 9.03 -32.58 19.53
N LEU A 36 8.31 -33.56 20.09
CA LEU A 36 7.22 -34.25 19.40
C LEU A 36 6.09 -33.28 19.03
N LYS A 37 5.67 -32.42 19.97
CA LYS A 37 4.67 -31.37 19.71
C LYS A 37 5.11 -30.44 18.58
N THR A 38 6.36 -29.98 18.60
CA THR A 38 6.91 -29.10 17.56
C THR A 38 6.93 -29.81 16.21
N LEU A 39 7.30 -31.09 16.17
CA LEU A 39 7.28 -31.90 14.95
C LEU A 39 5.87 -32.02 14.39
N LEU A 40 4.87 -32.36 15.21
CA LEU A 40 3.47 -32.47 14.79
C LEU A 40 2.94 -31.16 14.21
N ILE A 41 3.18 -30.03 14.89
CA ILE A 41 2.77 -28.71 14.43
C ILE A 41 3.44 -28.37 13.09
N GLN A 42 4.74 -28.63 12.95
CA GLN A 42 5.44 -28.36 11.70
C GLN A 42 5.02 -29.30 10.57
N SER A 43 4.59 -30.51 10.89
CA SER A 43 4.03 -31.47 9.95
C SER A 43 2.57 -31.16 9.59
N GLY A 44 1.97 -30.10 10.14
CA GLY A 44 0.63 -29.64 9.73
C GLY A 44 -0.50 -29.90 10.70
N TYR A 45 -0.24 -30.60 11.81
CA TYR A 45 -1.31 -31.04 12.70
C TYR A 45 -1.95 -29.87 13.43
N VAL A 46 -3.24 -29.68 13.19
CA VAL A 46 -4.12 -28.79 13.94
C VAL A 46 -5.32 -29.59 14.41
N SER A 47 -5.60 -29.53 15.71
CA SER A 47 -6.69 -30.31 16.28
C SER A 47 -8.04 -29.66 16.02
N LEU A 48 -8.98 -30.41 15.45
CA LEU A 48 -10.34 -29.95 15.14
C LEU A 48 -11.31 -30.16 16.32
N HIS A 49 -10.96 -31.00 17.28
CA HIS A 49 -11.79 -31.38 18.42
C HIS A 49 -11.26 -30.84 19.74
N GLN A 50 -12.11 -30.77 20.77
CA GLN A 50 -11.71 -30.34 22.11
C GLN A 50 -11.27 -31.50 23.02
N SER A 51 -11.99 -32.63 22.99
CA SER A 51 -11.78 -33.76 23.90
C SER A 51 -10.54 -34.58 23.55
N GLY A 52 -9.74 -34.96 24.55
CA GLY A 52 -8.47 -35.67 24.33
C GLY A 52 -8.59 -36.95 23.51
N GLN A 53 -9.68 -37.70 23.69
CA GLN A 53 -9.96 -38.92 22.92
C GLN A 53 -10.17 -38.63 21.42
N ALA A 54 -10.96 -37.59 21.09
CA ALA A 54 -11.20 -37.20 19.70
C ALA A 54 -9.94 -36.62 19.06
N LYS A 55 -9.11 -35.87 19.81
CA LYS A 55 -7.79 -35.41 19.33
C LYS A 55 -6.88 -36.58 18.98
N ALA A 56 -6.85 -37.61 19.84
CA ALA A 56 -6.03 -38.79 19.60
C ALA A 56 -6.52 -39.60 18.38
N ALA A 57 -7.85 -39.74 18.22
CA ALA A 57 -8.45 -40.39 17.07
C ALA A 57 -8.15 -39.64 15.76
N GLN A 58 -8.32 -38.31 15.75
CA GLN A 58 -7.96 -37.46 14.62
C GLN A 58 -6.47 -37.63 14.26
N LEU A 59 -5.57 -37.48 15.23
CA LEU A 59 -4.14 -37.62 15.00
C LEU A 59 -3.78 -38.99 14.42
N ALA A 60 -4.42 -40.07 14.88
CA ALA A 60 -4.21 -41.40 14.31
C ALA A 60 -4.64 -41.48 12.83
N SER A 61 -5.79 -40.89 12.50
CA SER A 61 -6.27 -40.79 11.10
C SER A 61 -5.31 -39.97 10.23
N ASP A 62 -4.94 -38.77 10.70
CA ASP A 62 -4.03 -37.88 9.98
C ASP A 62 -2.67 -38.55 9.71
N ILE A 63 -2.14 -39.31 10.67
CA ILE A 63 -0.89 -40.08 10.51
C ILE A 63 -1.02 -41.21 9.48
N ILE A 64 -2.18 -41.87 9.39
CA ILE A 64 -2.46 -42.92 8.40
C ILE A 64 -2.54 -42.32 6.98
N GLU A 65 -3.12 -41.13 6.84
CA GLU A 65 -3.28 -40.44 5.56
C GLU A 65 -2.00 -39.71 5.10
N ALA A 66 -1.14 -39.31 6.04
CA ALA A 66 0.06 -38.53 5.76
C ALA A 66 0.96 -39.11 4.66
N PRO A 67 1.24 -40.43 4.57
CA PRO A 67 2.05 -40.98 3.48
C PRO A 67 1.40 -40.80 2.10
N VAL A 68 0.07 -40.88 2.01
CA VAL A 68 -0.67 -40.67 0.76
C VAL A 68 -0.64 -39.19 0.38
N ASN A 69 -0.93 -38.30 1.34
CA ASN A 69 -0.85 -36.85 1.14
C ASN A 69 0.55 -36.42 0.67
N TRP A 70 1.59 -36.97 1.30
CA TRP A 70 2.97 -36.71 0.92
C TRP A 70 3.31 -37.25 -0.47
N ALA A 71 2.86 -38.46 -0.82
CA ALA A 71 3.12 -39.08 -2.13
C ALA A 71 2.39 -38.35 -3.28
N LEU A 72 1.23 -37.75 -3.00
CA LEU A 72 0.43 -36.97 -3.96
C LEU A 72 0.75 -35.47 -3.93
N ALA A 73 1.72 -35.04 -3.12
CA ALA A 73 2.07 -33.63 -2.99
C ALA A 73 2.60 -33.07 -4.32
N GLU A 74 2.24 -31.82 -4.63
CA GLU A 74 2.79 -31.11 -5.77
C GLU A 74 4.27 -30.83 -5.51
N THR A 75 5.13 -31.24 -6.45
CA THR A 75 6.59 -31.12 -6.30
C THR A 75 7.20 -30.02 -7.15
N ASP A 76 6.47 -29.51 -8.15
CA ASP A 76 6.89 -28.38 -8.98
C ASP A 76 6.63 -27.04 -8.27
N ILE A 77 7.40 -26.79 -7.21
CA ILE A 77 7.33 -25.57 -6.38
C ILE A 77 8.60 -24.74 -6.60
N PRO A 78 8.50 -23.40 -6.72
CA PRO A 78 9.67 -22.55 -6.91
C PRO A 78 10.71 -22.73 -5.81
N VAL A 79 11.97 -22.92 -6.20
CA VAL A 79 13.08 -23.18 -5.27
C VAL A 79 13.89 -21.91 -5.03
N ILE A 80 14.01 -21.52 -3.77
CA ILE A 80 14.89 -20.44 -3.31
C ILE A 80 16.07 -21.05 -2.58
N LYS A 81 17.29 -20.84 -3.08
CA LYS A 81 18.51 -21.19 -2.34
C LYS A 81 19.04 -19.96 -1.62
N LEU A 82 19.38 -20.09 -0.34
CA LEU A 82 19.93 -19.02 0.47
C LEU A 82 21.27 -19.46 1.05
N ASP A 83 22.33 -18.76 0.67
CA ASP A 83 23.68 -18.99 1.19
C ASP A 83 24.09 -17.86 2.11
N ILE A 84 24.41 -18.19 3.36
CA ILE A 84 24.89 -17.29 4.41
C ILE A 84 26.25 -17.84 4.87
N LYS A 85 27.27 -16.97 4.89
CA LYS A 85 28.60 -17.38 5.35
C LYS A 85 28.53 -17.93 6.77
N TYR A 86 29.38 -18.92 7.08
CA TYR A 86 29.36 -19.57 8.39
C TYR A 86 29.45 -18.58 9.57
N GLN A 87 30.36 -17.60 9.51
CA GLN A 87 30.50 -16.57 10.55
C GLN A 87 29.22 -15.72 10.73
N ASP A 88 28.54 -15.40 9.64
CA ASP A 88 27.27 -14.67 9.64
C ASP A 88 26.12 -15.55 10.19
N TRP A 89 26.12 -16.84 9.85
CA TRP A 89 25.14 -17.80 10.36
C TRP A 89 25.21 -17.95 11.88
N LEU A 90 26.41 -18.01 12.45
CA LEU A 90 26.62 -18.09 13.90
C LEU A 90 25.96 -16.94 14.67
N LEU A 91 25.90 -15.74 14.07
CA LEU A 91 25.21 -14.59 14.67
C LEU A 91 23.69 -14.82 14.75
N LEU A 92 23.08 -15.37 13.69
CA LEU A 92 21.66 -15.70 13.68
C LEU A 92 21.33 -16.83 14.66
N GLU A 93 22.21 -17.82 14.77
CA GLU A 93 22.08 -18.89 15.76
C GLU A 93 22.20 -18.36 17.19
N GLN A 94 23.13 -17.43 17.45
CA GLN A 94 23.23 -16.75 18.75
C GLN A 94 21.96 -15.99 19.11
N ASP A 95 21.36 -15.27 18.15
CA ASP A 95 20.08 -14.59 18.34
C ASP A 95 18.96 -15.59 18.66
N ARG A 96 18.90 -16.72 17.95
CA ARG A 96 17.93 -17.80 18.22
C ARG A 96 18.11 -18.37 19.62
N ASN A 97 19.34 -18.71 20.00
CA ASN A 97 19.64 -19.27 21.32
C ASN A 97 19.28 -18.28 22.43
N THR A 98 19.51 -16.99 22.19
CA THR A 98 19.07 -15.91 23.08
C THR A 98 17.54 -15.85 23.15
N ALA A 99 16.85 -15.99 22.03
CA ALA A 99 15.39 -15.99 21.98
C ALA A 99 14.80 -17.16 22.80
N LEU A 100 15.30 -18.38 22.57
CA LEU A 100 14.87 -19.57 23.31
C LEU A 100 15.10 -19.44 24.82
N LYS A 101 16.21 -18.82 25.24
CA LYS A 101 16.49 -18.55 26.67
C LYS A 101 15.59 -17.49 27.27
N LYS A 102 15.27 -16.44 26.51
CA LYS A 102 14.49 -15.29 26.99
C LYS A 102 12.98 -15.40 26.74
N GLY A 103 12.52 -16.44 26.06
CA GLY A 103 11.11 -16.65 25.74
C GLY A 103 10.57 -15.83 24.56
N GLN A 104 11.39 -14.99 23.92
CA GLN A 104 10.99 -14.14 22.80
C GLN A 104 12.20 -13.69 21.96
N ILE A 105 11.99 -13.46 20.67
CA ILE A 105 13.01 -12.91 19.78
C ILE A 105 13.24 -11.44 20.13
N GLN A 106 14.50 -11.05 20.31
CA GLN A 106 14.85 -9.70 20.74
C GLN A 106 14.72 -8.69 19.59
N ASP A 107 14.26 -7.48 19.90
CA ASP A 107 14.19 -6.37 18.95
C ASP A 107 15.55 -6.05 18.32
N GLN A 108 16.59 -6.00 19.17
CA GLN A 108 17.97 -5.87 18.75
C GLN A 108 18.51 -7.26 18.43
N ARG A 109 18.77 -7.48 17.15
CA ARG A 109 19.22 -8.75 16.56
C ARG A 109 20.12 -8.47 15.37
N ALA A 110 20.95 -9.44 15.02
CA ALA A 110 21.86 -9.36 13.90
C ALA A 110 21.10 -9.25 12.57
N GLN A 111 21.70 -8.50 11.65
CA GLN A 111 21.34 -8.51 10.24
C GLN A 111 22.60 -8.79 9.44
N VAL A 112 22.62 -9.93 8.76
CA VAL A 112 23.80 -10.49 8.11
C VAL A 112 23.69 -10.48 6.60
N SER A 113 24.81 -10.71 5.90
CA SER A 113 24.81 -10.78 4.44
C SER A 113 24.53 -12.19 3.94
N GLY A 114 23.78 -12.31 2.85
CA GLY A 114 23.51 -13.59 2.19
C GLY A 114 23.40 -13.45 0.68
N ASN A 115 23.44 -14.58 -0.03
CA ASN A 115 23.14 -14.66 -1.45
C ASN A 115 21.88 -15.51 -1.64
N VAL A 116 20.89 -14.94 -2.32
CA VAL A 116 19.69 -15.67 -2.75
C VAL A 116 19.91 -16.12 -4.19
N PHE A 117 19.57 -17.37 -4.50
CA PHE A 117 19.56 -17.89 -5.86
C PHE A 117 18.16 -18.34 -6.24
N PHE A 118 17.73 -17.94 -7.43
CA PHE A 118 16.41 -18.23 -8.00
C PHE A 118 16.52 -18.22 -9.52
N GLU A 119 16.01 -19.24 -10.21
CA GLU A 119 15.99 -19.33 -11.68
C GLU A 119 17.35 -18.99 -12.35
N ASN A 120 18.45 -19.58 -11.85
CA ASN A 120 19.84 -19.33 -12.28
C ASN A 120 20.37 -17.90 -12.07
N GLN A 121 19.62 -17.04 -11.40
CA GLN A 121 20.05 -15.70 -11.01
C GLN A 121 20.55 -15.66 -9.57
N LYS A 122 21.52 -14.80 -9.31
CA LYS A 122 22.10 -14.55 -7.99
C LYS A 122 21.77 -13.14 -7.52
N PHE A 123 21.21 -13.03 -6.33
CA PHE A 123 20.82 -11.78 -5.69
C PHE A 123 21.59 -11.61 -4.39
N LYS A 124 22.21 -10.44 -4.19
CA LYS A 124 22.77 -10.09 -2.89
C LYS A 124 21.62 -9.71 -1.95
N ALA A 125 21.65 -10.20 -0.72
CA ALA A 125 20.60 -9.98 0.26
C ALA A 125 21.17 -9.63 1.64
N SER A 126 20.35 -8.99 2.46
CA SER A 126 20.53 -8.99 3.91
C SER A 126 19.46 -9.85 4.57
N VAL A 127 19.85 -10.63 5.59
CA VAL A 127 19.01 -11.62 6.25
C VAL A 127 19.01 -11.37 7.76
N ARG A 128 17.88 -11.58 8.43
CA ARG A 128 17.76 -11.61 9.90
C ARG A 128 16.66 -12.56 10.33
N LEU A 129 16.63 -12.95 11.60
CA LEU A 129 15.46 -13.63 12.18
C LEU A 129 14.21 -12.74 12.08
N GLN A 130 13.06 -13.36 11.79
CA GLN A 130 11.76 -12.72 11.65
C GLN A 130 10.83 -13.07 12.82
N GLY A 131 9.93 -12.14 13.16
CA GLY A 131 8.91 -12.34 14.18
C GLY A 131 9.40 -11.98 15.58
N ASP A 132 8.50 -12.12 16.55
CA ASP A 132 8.76 -11.75 17.95
C ASP A 132 8.59 -12.97 18.88
N MET A 133 7.70 -13.91 18.55
CA MET A 133 7.42 -15.12 19.34
C MET A 133 8.29 -16.33 18.94
N LEU A 134 8.34 -17.33 19.82
CA LEU A 134 9.21 -18.50 19.65
C LEU A 134 8.80 -19.44 18.52
N ASP A 135 7.53 -19.46 18.12
CA ASP A 135 7.02 -20.26 16.99
C ASP A 135 7.81 -20.04 15.70
N HIS A 136 8.36 -18.83 15.52
CA HIS A 136 9.24 -18.47 14.42
C HIS A 136 10.60 -19.21 14.41
N VAL A 137 11.10 -19.70 15.55
CA VAL A 137 12.47 -20.25 15.70
C VAL A 137 12.56 -21.51 16.56
N ALA A 138 11.42 -22.02 17.05
CA ALA A 138 11.35 -23.13 18.00
C ALA A 138 11.94 -24.44 17.45
N SER A 139 11.75 -24.71 16.15
CA SER A 139 12.28 -25.92 15.54
C SER A 139 13.79 -25.85 15.29
N HIS A 140 14.38 -27.02 15.05
CA HIS A 140 15.79 -27.17 14.68
C HIS A 140 16.08 -26.64 13.27
N ASN A 141 15.09 -26.62 12.37
CA ASN A 141 15.15 -26.07 11.02
C ASN A 141 13.92 -25.18 10.73
N ARG A 142 13.82 -24.65 9.49
CA ARG A 142 12.68 -23.83 9.04
C ARG A 142 12.42 -22.60 9.91
N TRP A 143 13.50 -21.95 10.35
CA TRP A 143 13.38 -20.70 11.09
C TRP A 143 12.80 -19.62 10.19
N SER A 144 12.01 -18.71 10.76
CA SER A 144 11.48 -17.58 10.03
C SER A 144 12.59 -16.57 9.75
N LEU A 145 12.84 -16.29 8.47
CA LEU A 145 13.88 -15.38 8.02
C LEU A 145 13.25 -14.17 7.30
N ARG A 146 13.71 -12.96 7.61
CA ARG A 146 13.40 -11.76 6.83
C ARG A 146 14.55 -11.52 5.85
N VAL A 147 14.24 -11.43 4.57
CA VAL A 147 15.18 -11.24 3.48
C VAL A 147 14.90 -9.89 2.81
N GLU A 148 15.96 -9.11 2.58
CA GLU A 148 15.91 -7.89 1.78
C GLU A 148 16.96 -7.94 0.68
N LEU A 149 16.50 -7.95 -0.58
CA LEU A 149 17.37 -7.92 -1.75
C LEU A 149 17.99 -6.52 -1.93
N LYS A 150 19.25 -6.52 -2.38
CA LYS A 150 20.03 -5.31 -2.65
C LYS A 150 19.83 -4.85 -4.10
N GLN A 151 20.41 -3.68 -4.42
CA GLN A 151 20.46 -3.14 -5.78
C GLN A 151 19.07 -2.97 -6.46
N LYS A 152 18.01 -2.73 -5.67
CA LYS A 152 16.62 -2.58 -6.16
C LYS A 152 16.08 -3.81 -6.91
N GLN A 153 16.70 -4.98 -6.73
CA GLN A 153 16.18 -6.25 -7.26
C GLN A 153 14.97 -6.73 -6.44
N ALA A 154 14.19 -7.63 -7.03
CA ALA A 154 12.97 -8.16 -6.44
C ALA A 154 12.76 -9.61 -6.88
N LEU A 155 11.99 -10.35 -6.07
CA LEU A 155 11.58 -11.72 -6.32
C LEU A 155 10.10 -11.82 -5.97
N PHE A 156 9.29 -12.41 -6.86
CA PHE A 156 7.81 -12.39 -6.76
C PHE A 156 7.24 -10.99 -6.44
N SER A 157 7.72 -9.98 -7.16
CA SER A 157 7.34 -8.58 -6.97
C SER A 157 7.63 -7.98 -5.59
N ALA A 158 8.49 -8.59 -4.78
CA ALA A 158 8.92 -8.04 -3.50
C ALA A 158 10.44 -7.88 -3.43
N ARG A 159 10.89 -6.69 -3.01
CA ARG A 159 12.30 -6.50 -2.61
C ARG A 159 12.55 -7.01 -1.20
N ARG A 160 11.53 -6.96 -0.34
CA ARG A 160 11.58 -7.37 1.06
C ARG A 160 10.49 -8.41 1.28
N PHE A 161 10.87 -9.55 1.82
CA PHE A 161 9.94 -10.65 2.07
C PHE A 161 10.43 -11.49 3.24
N SER A 162 9.56 -12.33 3.76
CA SER A 162 9.89 -13.33 4.76
C SER A 162 9.73 -14.73 4.21
N LEU A 163 10.60 -15.62 4.65
CA LEU A 163 10.48 -17.06 4.49
C LEU A 163 10.04 -17.61 5.85
N LEU A 164 8.81 -18.08 5.96
CA LEU A 164 8.20 -18.53 7.20
C LEU A 164 7.92 -20.04 7.12
N SER A 165 8.00 -20.76 8.24
CA SER A 165 7.37 -22.08 8.26
C SER A 165 5.86 -21.93 8.15
N SER A 166 5.17 -22.80 7.43
CA SER A 166 3.73 -22.62 7.14
C SER A 166 2.86 -22.59 8.40
N ASN A 167 3.26 -23.29 9.47
CA ASN A 167 2.53 -23.31 10.73
C ASN A 167 2.52 -21.95 11.48
N VAL A 168 3.48 -21.05 11.21
CA VAL A 168 3.59 -19.72 11.85
C VAL A 168 2.37 -18.82 11.56
N ARG A 169 1.62 -19.15 10.51
CA ARG A 169 0.37 -18.48 10.13
C ARG A 169 -0.82 -19.44 10.04
N ILE A 170 -0.71 -20.61 10.65
CA ILE A 170 -1.73 -21.66 10.58
C ILE A 170 -2.00 -22.07 9.11
N HIS A 171 -0.92 -22.34 8.38
CA HIS A 171 -0.94 -22.91 7.04
C HIS A 171 -1.72 -22.06 6.03
N GLN A 172 -2.79 -22.59 5.42
CA GLN A 172 -3.54 -21.97 4.31
C GLN A 172 -4.51 -20.85 4.71
N GLY A 173 -4.76 -20.67 6.01
CA GLY A 173 -5.76 -19.72 6.53
C GLY A 173 -5.65 -18.28 5.98
N PRO A 174 -4.49 -17.59 6.11
CA PRO A 174 -4.35 -16.21 5.63
C PRO A 174 -4.56 -16.06 4.13
N MET A 175 -4.25 -17.10 3.34
CA MET A 175 -4.44 -17.11 1.89
C MET A 175 -5.90 -17.29 1.53
N LEU A 176 -6.64 -18.16 2.23
CA LEU A 176 -8.09 -18.29 2.05
C LEU A 176 -8.82 -17.01 2.46
N PHE A 177 -8.37 -16.36 3.53
CA PHE A 177 -8.86 -15.04 3.94
C PHE A 177 -8.64 -13.98 2.84
N ALA A 178 -7.41 -13.86 2.33
CA ALA A 178 -7.08 -12.93 1.25
C ALA A 178 -7.89 -13.23 -0.02
N GLN A 179 -8.04 -14.51 -0.35
CA GLN A 179 -8.79 -14.97 -1.51
C GLN A 179 -10.29 -14.72 -1.35
N THR A 180 -10.84 -14.75 -0.13
CA THR A 180 -12.23 -14.35 0.15
C THR A 180 -12.46 -12.90 -0.23
N MET A 181 -11.61 -11.97 0.23
CA MET A 181 -11.72 -10.54 -0.12
C MET A 181 -11.62 -10.34 -1.64
N ARG A 182 -10.63 -10.98 -2.28
CA ARG A 182 -10.42 -10.87 -3.73
C ARG A 182 -11.62 -11.38 -4.53
N LEU A 183 -12.15 -12.55 -4.18
CA LEU A 183 -13.29 -13.15 -4.88
C LEU A 183 -14.60 -12.40 -4.62
N ALA A 184 -14.73 -11.79 -3.44
CA ALA A 184 -15.85 -10.91 -3.09
C ALA A 184 -15.79 -9.55 -3.80
N GLY A 185 -14.69 -9.22 -4.49
CA GLY A 185 -14.49 -7.92 -5.14
C GLY A 185 -14.14 -6.80 -4.15
N PHE A 186 -13.66 -7.14 -2.95
CA PHE A 186 -13.24 -6.17 -1.95
C PHE A 186 -11.80 -5.72 -2.22
N ASP A 187 -11.62 -4.41 -2.40
CA ASP A 187 -10.32 -3.79 -2.74
C ASP A 187 -9.51 -3.49 -1.47
N ILE A 188 -9.03 -4.57 -0.83
CA ILE A 188 -8.20 -4.52 0.37
C ILE A 188 -6.77 -4.92 0.06
N ILE A 189 -5.83 -4.06 0.45
CA ILE A 189 -4.39 -4.28 0.26
C ILE A 189 -3.97 -5.52 1.05
N SER A 190 -3.42 -6.51 0.35
CA SER A 190 -3.04 -7.79 0.94
C SER A 190 -1.60 -8.17 0.58
N PRO A 191 -0.79 -8.66 1.52
CA PRO A 191 0.53 -9.19 1.20
C PRO A 191 0.43 -10.37 0.24
N THR A 192 1.38 -10.47 -0.69
CA THR A 192 1.50 -11.67 -1.52
C THR A 192 2.09 -12.82 -0.69
N TYR A 193 1.41 -13.97 -0.70
CA TYR A 193 1.89 -15.21 -0.12
C TYR A 193 2.17 -16.24 -1.21
N LYS A 194 3.28 -16.95 -1.13
CA LYS A 194 3.62 -18.01 -2.10
C LYS A 194 4.35 -19.18 -1.43
N PRO A 195 3.93 -20.43 -1.62
CA PRO A 195 4.72 -21.58 -1.21
C PRO A 195 6.02 -21.64 -2.02
N VAL A 196 7.14 -21.87 -1.34
CA VAL A 196 8.48 -21.96 -1.93
C VAL A 196 9.27 -23.06 -1.23
N ARG A 197 10.04 -23.83 -1.98
CA ARG A 197 11.01 -24.75 -1.38
C ARG A 197 12.29 -23.99 -1.06
N VAL A 198 12.79 -24.10 0.16
CA VAL A 198 13.97 -23.35 0.63
C VAL A 198 15.13 -24.30 0.86
N ILE A 199 16.28 -24.00 0.25
CA ILE A 199 17.55 -24.67 0.53
C ILE A 199 18.47 -23.66 1.20
N LEU A 200 18.81 -23.87 2.47
CA LEU A 200 19.68 -22.97 3.23
C LEU A 200 21.06 -23.61 3.42
N ASN A 201 22.13 -22.98 2.95
CA ASN A 201 23.51 -23.48 3.08
C ASN A 201 23.67 -24.95 2.65
N GLY A 202 22.98 -25.36 1.59
CA GLY A 202 22.96 -26.75 1.09
C GLY A 202 22.00 -27.70 1.81
N GLN A 203 21.41 -27.32 2.94
CA GLN A 203 20.40 -28.11 3.62
C GLN A 203 19.00 -27.80 3.08
N ASP A 204 18.25 -28.83 2.69
CA ASP A 204 16.86 -28.68 2.30
C ASP A 204 15.99 -28.42 3.54
N TRP A 205 15.42 -27.21 3.61
CA TRP A 205 14.46 -26.82 4.64
C TRP A 205 13.02 -27.16 4.22
N GLY A 206 12.82 -27.74 3.04
CA GLY A 206 11.51 -28.09 2.51
C GLY A 206 10.67 -26.85 2.19
N LEU A 207 9.36 -27.01 2.24
CA LEU A 207 8.42 -25.95 1.95
C LEU A 207 8.38 -24.91 3.08
N MET A 208 8.48 -23.66 2.65
CA MET A 208 8.26 -22.46 3.45
C MET A 208 7.29 -21.53 2.72
N MET A 209 6.73 -20.59 3.47
CA MET A 209 5.88 -19.54 2.96
C MET A 209 6.70 -18.29 2.69
N PHE A 210 6.73 -17.85 1.43
CA PHE A 210 7.10 -16.49 1.07
C PHE A 210 5.98 -15.54 1.49
N GLU A 211 6.29 -14.53 2.29
CA GLU A 211 5.38 -13.45 2.70
C GLU A 211 5.98 -12.10 2.30
N GLN A 212 5.31 -11.36 1.41
CA GLN A 212 5.70 -10.01 1.03
C GLN A 212 5.73 -9.08 2.26
N ALA A 213 6.79 -8.28 2.41
CA ALA A 213 6.87 -7.33 3.50
C ALA A 213 6.03 -6.07 3.22
N PHE A 214 5.59 -5.39 4.28
CA PHE A 214 5.00 -4.06 4.18
C PHE A 214 6.01 -3.03 3.65
N SER A 215 5.85 -2.63 2.39
CA SER A 215 6.71 -1.64 1.74
C SER A 215 6.03 -0.91 0.58
N GLN A 216 6.75 0.03 -0.06
CA GLN A 216 6.20 0.85 -1.16
C GLN A 216 5.88 -0.01 -2.39
N ASP A 217 6.72 -1.01 -2.66
CA ASP A 217 6.48 -2.01 -3.71
C ASP A 217 5.18 -2.80 -3.47
N MET A 218 4.83 -3.11 -2.22
CA MET A 218 3.55 -3.77 -1.91
C MET A 218 2.34 -2.87 -2.22
N LEU A 219 2.43 -1.57 -1.94
CA LEU A 219 1.38 -0.61 -2.29
C LEU A 219 1.21 -0.54 -3.81
N ALA A 220 2.32 -0.38 -4.54
CA ALA A 220 2.32 -0.31 -5.99
C ALA A 220 1.76 -1.59 -6.64
N THR A 221 2.09 -2.77 -6.11
CA THR A 221 1.55 -4.05 -6.63
C THR A 221 0.10 -4.32 -6.23
N ASN A 222 -0.48 -3.52 -5.33
CA ASN A 222 -1.90 -3.52 -4.94
C ASN A 222 -2.64 -2.30 -5.51
N ASN A 223 -2.19 -1.74 -6.64
CA ASN A 223 -2.83 -0.62 -7.32
C ASN A 223 -3.06 0.59 -6.41
N ARG A 224 -2.03 1.01 -5.69
CA ARG A 224 -2.01 2.26 -4.91
C ARG A 224 -0.85 3.13 -5.35
N THR A 225 -1.08 4.43 -5.41
CA THR A 225 -0.04 5.42 -5.67
C THR A 225 0.93 5.51 -4.48
N GLU A 226 2.07 6.18 -4.69
CA GLU A 226 3.07 6.35 -3.64
C GLU A 226 2.46 7.00 -2.38
N GLY A 227 2.61 6.35 -1.23
CA GLY A 227 2.07 6.84 0.04
C GLY A 227 2.85 6.29 1.23
N MET A 228 2.18 5.86 2.29
CA MET A 228 2.84 5.26 3.44
C MET A 228 1.97 4.28 4.20
N ILE A 229 2.63 3.40 4.94
CA ILE A 229 1.98 2.43 5.81
C ILE A 229 2.13 2.88 7.25
N VAL A 230 1.01 3.15 7.92
CA VAL A 230 0.91 3.51 9.33
C VAL A 230 0.65 2.25 10.16
N ARG A 231 1.23 2.22 11.36
CA ARG A 231 1.00 1.21 12.40
C ARG A 231 1.00 1.85 13.79
N LEU A 232 0.56 1.09 14.78
CA LEU A 232 0.65 1.46 16.19
C LEU A 232 1.81 0.73 16.86
N ASP A 233 2.55 1.47 17.69
CA ASP A 233 3.50 0.93 18.64
C ASP A 233 3.01 1.18 20.07
N LEU A 234 3.32 0.29 21.01
CA LEU A 234 3.04 0.50 22.42
C LEU A 234 4.03 1.50 22.99
N TYR A 235 3.52 2.59 23.57
CA TYR A 235 4.34 3.56 24.28
C TYR A 235 4.37 3.28 25.79
N GLN A 236 3.20 2.99 26.37
CA GLN A 236 3.05 2.65 27.78
C GLN A 236 1.80 1.76 27.95
N GLN A 237 1.84 0.84 28.92
CA GLN A 237 0.68 0.08 29.35
C GLN A 237 0.54 0.20 30.87
N THR A 238 -0.66 0.48 31.35
CA THR A 238 -1.01 0.47 32.77
C THR A 238 -2.20 -0.47 32.98
N ALA A 239 -2.28 -1.07 34.16
CA ALA A 239 -3.41 -1.89 34.59
C ALA A 239 -4.00 -1.26 35.85
N SER A 240 -5.31 -1.07 35.88
CA SER A 240 -6.02 -0.65 37.10
C SER A 240 -6.00 -1.75 38.16
N GLU A 241 -6.40 -1.41 39.39
CA GLU A 241 -6.65 -2.38 40.47
C GLU A 241 -7.71 -3.43 40.06
N THR A 242 -8.68 -3.02 39.22
CA THR A 242 -9.70 -3.88 38.61
C THR A 242 -9.21 -4.63 37.35
N GLN A 243 -7.90 -4.67 37.11
CA GLN A 243 -7.24 -5.29 35.95
C GLN A 243 -7.61 -4.73 34.58
N GLN A 244 -8.26 -3.57 34.52
CA GLN A 244 -8.56 -2.87 33.27
C GLN A 244 -7.26 -2.35 32.65
N LEU A 245 -6.99 -2.76 31.42
CA LEU A 245 -5.78 -2.34 30.70
C LEU A 245 -6.02 -1.01 30.00
N GLN A 246 -5.16 -0.04 30.27
CA GLN A 246 -5.04 1.19 29.49
C GLN A 246 -3.74 1.14 28.70
N ARG A 247 -3.80 1.53 27.42
CA ARG A 247 -2.63 1.60 26.55
C ARG A 247 -2.44 3.00 25.99
N VAL A 248 -1.23 3.52 26.13
CA VAL A 248 -0.78 4.68 25.37
C VAL A 248 -0.16 4.16 24.07
N LEU A 249 -0.76 4.52 22.94
CA LEU A 249 -0.41 4.03 21.62
C LEU A 249 0.25 5.14 20.80
N LYS A 250 1.34 4.83 20.11
CA LYS A 250 2.07 5.78 19.28
C LYS A 250 1.95 5.41 17.81
N PRO A 251 1.21 6.18 17.00
CA PRO A 251 1.22 6.02 15.56
C PRO A 251 2.60 6.28 14.97
N ARG A 252 3.01 5.44 14.03
CA ARG A 252 4.23 5.64 13.25
C ARG A 252 4.13 5.06 11.85
N VAL A 253 5.00 5.53 10.97
CA VAL A 253 5.15 4.98 9.61
C VAL A 253 6.20 3.86 9.56
N ILE A 254 5.94 2.87 8.72
CA ILE A 254 6.93 1.89 8.26
C ILE A 254 7.88 2.59 7.27
N GLN A 255 9.15 2.18 7.25
CA GLN A 255 10.20 2.82 6.42
C GLN A 255 10.37 4.34 6.68
N ARG A 256 10.23 4.79 7.92
CA ARG A 256 10.39 6.20 8.36
C ARG A 256 11.55 6.95 7.69
N ASN A 257 12.72 6.34 7.54
CA ASN A 257 13.88 7.00 6.95
C ASN A 257 13.71 7.31 5.45
N THR A 258 12.96 6.49 4.72
CA THR A 258 12.62 6.76 3.32
C THR A 258 11.59 7.88 3.24
N ILE A 259 10.54 7.80 4.07
CA ILE A 259 9.47 8.80 4.14
C ILE A 259 10.00 10.19 4.47
N LEU A 260 10.84 10.33 5.50
CA LEU A 260 11.36 11.65 5.93
C LEU A 260 12.39 12.26 4.96
N LYS A 261 12.92 11.50 4.01
CA LYS A 261 13.84 12.02 2.98
C LYS A 261 13.12 12.65 1.79
N ASN A 262 11.85 12.33 1.60
CA ASN A 262 11.01 12.91 0.56
C ASN A 262 10.08 13.94 1.21
N GLU A 263 10.16 15.19 0.76
CA GLU A 263 9.43 16.29 1.38
C GLU A 263 7.91 16.10 1.28
N SER A 264 7.39 15.67 0.12
CA SER A 264 5.96 15.39 -0.07
C SER A 264 5.47 14.27 0.87
N LEU A 265 6.20 13.15 0.93
CA LEU A 265 5.87 12.05 1.86
C LEU A 265 6.01 12.46 3.33
N SER A 266 6.92 13.37 3.65
CA SER A 266 7.07 13.91 5.02
C SER A 266 5.88 14.78 5.42
N LYS A 267 5.35 15.62 4.51
CA LYS A 267 4.12 16.40 4.72
C LYS A 267 2.92 15.47 4.92
N GLN A 268 2.73 14.52 4.02
CA GLN A 268 1.66 13.51 4.10
C GLN A 268 1.74 12.67 5.39
N ARG A 269 2.95 12.38 5.88
CA ARG A 269 3.14 11.69 7.17
C ARG A 269 2.55 12.46 8.33
N GLN A 270 2.70 13.78 8.34
CA GLN A 270 2.17 14.59 9.43
C GLN A 270 0.65 14.50 9.47
N ILE A 271 -0.02 14.60 8.30
CA ILE A 271 -1.46 14.41 8.18
C ILE A 271 -1.87 13.01 8.69
N ALA A 272 -1.25 11.95 8.14
CA ALA A 272 -1.62 10.58 8.46
C ALA A 272 -1.49 10.25 9.96
N LEU A 273 -0.40 10.67 10.60
CA LEU A 273 -0.20 10.42 12.03
C LEU A 273 -1.11 11.27 12.90
N ALA A 274 -1.40 12.51 12.52
CA ALA A 274 -2.33 13.36 13.25
C ALA A 274 -3.78 12.84 13.16
N LEU A 275 -4.23 12.38 11.98
CA LEU A 275 -5.55 11.74 11.83
C LEU A 275 -5.72 10.52 12.75
N VAL A 276 -4.71 9.64 12.82
CA VAL A 276 -4.76 8.47 13.69
C VAL A 276 -4.72 8.86 15.18
N ASN A 277 -3.93 9.89 15.56
CA ASN A 277 -3.95 10.40 16.93
C ASN A 277 -5.34 10.94 17.30
N ASP A 278 -5.96 11.74 16.42
CA ASP A 278 -7.28 12.32 16.67
C ASP A 278 -8.38 11.27 16.76
N PHE A 279 -8.30 10.17 16.00
CA PHE A 279 -9.21 9.03 16.16
C PHE A 279 -9.01 8.33 17.51
N ILE A 280 -7.76 8.07 17.92
CA ILE A 280 -7.46 7.40 19.19
C ILE A 280 -7.95 8.23 20.39
N ASP A 281 -7.80 9.56 20.31
CA ASP A 281 -8.19 10.52 21.35
C ASP A 281 -9.66 10.98 21.25
N ASP A 282 -10.50 10.33 20.42
CA ASP A 282 -11.93 10.67 20.24
C ASP A 282 -12.21 12.10 19.74
N LYS A 283 -11.24 12.72 19.06
CA LYS A 283 -11.38 14.04 18.42
C LYS A 283 -11.96 13.97 17.03
N ARG A 284 -11.90 12.80 16.38
CA ARG A 284 -12.41 12.54 15.02
C ARG A 284 -13.07 11.17 14.94
N ILE A 285 -14.22 11.11 14.28
CA ILE A 285 -14.95 9.86 14.01
C ILE A 285 -14.22 9.03 12.94
N ALA A 286 -14.55 7.73 12.87
CA ALA A 286 -13.83 6.78 12.02
C ALA A 286 -13.95 7.09 10.52
N SER A 287 -15.13 7.45 10.03
CA SER A 287 -15.38 7.74 8.60
C SER A 287 -14.70 9.01 8.09
N ASP A 288 -14.27 9.89 9.00
CA ASP A 288 -13.49 11.09 8.69
C ASP A 288 -11.98 10.80 8.66
N VAL A 289 -11.54 9.67 9.20
CA VAL A 289 -10.12 9.25 9.24
C VAL A 289 -9.84 8.11 8.26
N PHE A 290 -10.74 7.15 8.16
CA PHE A 290 -10.59 5.94 7.37
C PHE A 290 -11.54 5.93 6.17
N ASP A 291 -11.15 5.22 5.12
CA ASP A 291 -12.06 4.87 4.03
C ASP A 291 -13.13 3.90 4.57
N ALA A 292 -14.35 4.39 4.73
CA ALA A 292 -15.43 3.64 5.37
C ALA A 292 -15.79 2.37 4.60
N GLN A 293 -15.79 2.41 3.26
CA GLN A 293 -16.12 1.26 2.42
C GLN A 293 -15.10 0.14 2.62
N ARG A 294 -13.81 0.45 2.47
CA ARG A 294 -12.73 -0.52 2.65
C ARG A 294 -12.62 -1.00 4.09
N LEU A 295 -12.85 -0.13 5.06
CA LEU A 295 -12.88 -0.51 6.48
C LEU A 295 -14.02 -1.48 6.79
N GLY A 296 -15.24 -1.20 6.32
CA GLY A 296 -16.40 -2.07 6.47
C GLY A 296 -16.17 -3.44 5.82
N GLN A 297 -15.64 -3.48 4.59
CA GLN A 297 -15.27 -4.72 3.90
C GLN A 297 -14.24 -5.56 4.66
N TYR A 298 -13.19 -4.92 5.21
CA TYR A 298 -12.17 -5.61 5.99
C TYR A 298 -12.74 -6.18 7.29
N LEU A 299 -13.48 -5.39 8.06
CA LEU A 299 -14.09 -5.83 9.31
C LEU A 299 -15.13 -6.94 9.10
N ALA A 300 -15.95 -6.85 8.05
CA ALA A 300 -16.91 -7.89 7.68
C ALA A 300 -16.20 -9.22 7.38
N THR A 301 -15.09 -9.17 6.63
CA THR A 301 -14.30 -10.37 6.33
C THR A 301 -13.66 -10.94 7.59
N VAL A 302 -13.15 -10.09 8.50
CA VAL A 302 -12.60 -10.52 9.79
C VAL A 302 -13.65 -11.26 10.62
N ASP A 303 -14.87 -10.75 10.70
CA ASP A 303 -15.93 -11.36 11.50
C ASP A 303 -16.45 -12.68 10.92
N VAL A 304 -16.56 -12.77 9.59
CA VAL A 304 -16.94 -14.01 8.90
C VAL A 304 -15.86 -15.10 9.04
N TRP A 305 -14.60 -14.73 9.19
CA TRP A 305 -13.51 -15.68 9.41
C TRP A 305 -13.18 -15.92 10.89
N GLY A 306 -13.83 -15.23 11.84
CA GLY A 306 -13.42 -15.24 13.24
C GLY A 306 -11.95 -14.80 13.44
N ALA A 307 -11.41 -13.97 12.55
CA ALA A 307 -9.99 -13.66 12.43
C ALA A 307 -9.51 -12.61 13.46
N TRP A 308 -9.85 -12.81 14.73
CA TRP A 308 -9.66 -11.83 15.82
C TRP A 308 -8.23 -11.32 15.97
N HIS A 309 -7.21 -12.13 15.65
CA HIS A 309 -5.80 -11.75 15.82
C HIS A 309 -5.42 -10.52 14.98
N ALA A 310 -6.12 -10.30 13.86
CA ALA A 310 -5.93 -9.14 12.99
C ALA A 310 -6.37 -7.81 13.65
N LEU A 311 -7.26 -7.87 14.66
CA LEU A 311 -7.82 -6.69 15.33
C LEU A 311 -7.04 -6.24 16.57
N THR A 312 -6.00 -6.99 16.96
CA THR A 312 -5.10 -6.58 18.02
C THR A 312 -4.41 -5.26 17.64
N TRP A 313 -4.21 -4.36 18.62
CA TRP A 313 -3.68 -3.01 18.38
C TRP A 313 -2.37 -2.99 17.57
N ASN A 314 -1.49 -3.99 17.76
CA ASN A 314 -0.19 -4.13 17.10
C ASN A 314 -0.28 -4.66 15.67
N ASN A 315 -1.45 -5.19 15.27
CA ASN A 315 -1.67 -5.79 13.96
C ASN A 315 -2.38 -4.88 12.98
N TRP A 316 -2.96 -3.77 13.45
CA TRP A 316 -3.45 -2.73 12.55
C TRP A 316 -2.35 -2.16 11.65
N ARG A 317 -2.63 -2.19 10.35
CA ARG A 317 -1.84 -1.55 9.29
C ARG A 317 -2.79 -0.75 8.43
N TRP A 318 -2.39 0.47 8.11
CA TRP A 318 -3.17 1.31 7.21
C TRP A 318 -2.30 1.96 6.15
N TYR A 319 -2.78 1.96 4.91
CA TYR A 319 -2.23 2.80 3.85
C TYR A 319 -2.85 4.19 3.96
N TYR A 320 -2.05 5.24 3.97
CA TYR A 320 -2.56 6.60 3.80
C TYR A 320 -2.66 6.92 2.31
N ASN A 321 -3.89 7.14 1.84
CA ASN A 321 -4.19 7.56 0.48
C ASN A 321 -3.98 9.08 0.34
N PRO A 322 -2.97 9.54 -0.43
CA PRO A 322 -2.64 10.96 -0.51
C PRO A 322 -3.70 11.78 -1.26
N HIS A 323 -4.54 11.14 -2.06
CA HIS A 323 -5.55 11.80 -2.88
C HIS A 323 -6.76 12.20 -2.06
N THR A 324 -7.24 11.30 -1.19
CA THR A 324 -8.43 11.52 -0.34
C THR A 324 -8.10 11.95 1.09
N ALA A 325 -6.81 11.90 1.47
CA ALA A 325 -6.36 12.07 2.85
C ALA A 325 -7.12 11.16 3.84
N LYS A 326 -7.35 9.89 3.45
CA LYS A 326 -7.96 8.85 4.28
C LYS A 326 -7.04 7.65 4.41
N LEU A 327 -7.24 6.87 5.47
CA LEU A 327 -6.52 5.64 5.73
C LEU A 327 -7.33 4.40 5.30
N GLU A 328 -6.69 3.49 4.58
CA GLU A 328 -7.27 2.23 4.10
C GLU A 328 -6.66 1.05 4.89
N PRO A 329 -7.45 0.05 5.34
CA PRO A 329 -6.90 -1.11 6.03
C PRO A 329 -6.01 -1.95 5.11
N ILE A 330 -4.97 -2.55 5.70
CA ILE A 330 -4.10 -3.54 5.05
C ILE A 330 -4.20 -4.84 5.84
N GLN A 331 -4.39 -5.97 5.15
CA GLN A 331 -4.35 -7.28 5.78
C GLN A 331 -3.00 -7.50 6.49
N SER A 332 -3.05 -7.79 7.79
CA SER A 332 -1.84 -8.01 8.58
C SER A 332 -2.09 -9.04 9.67
N ASP A 333 -1.20 -10.03 9.74
CA ASP A 333 -1.12 -11.00 10.84
C ASP A 333 -2.45 -11.74 11.12
N VAL A 334 -3.18 -12.04 10.04
CA VAL A 334 -4.36 -12.90 10.05
C VAL A 334 -3.90 -14.32 10.39
N ALA A 335 -4.45 -14.87 11.47
CA ALA A 335 -4.25 -16.26 11.88
C ALA A 335 -5.64 -16.85 12.15
N VAL A 336 -6.05 -17.79 11.30
CA VAL A 336 -7.35 -18.47 11.37
C VAL A 336 -7.12 -19.97 11.44
N THR A 337 -7.91 -20.66 12.26
CA THR A 337 -7.78 -22.10 12.50
C THR A 337 -8.93 -22.85 11.83
N PRO A 338 -8.71 -24.06 11.28
CA PRO A 338 -9.78 -24.90 10.75
C PRO A 338 -10.68 -25.49 11.85
N ALA A 339 -10.31 -25.36 13.13
CA ALA A 339 -11.08 -25.89 14.24
C ALA A 339 -12.37 -25.09 14.46
N GLU A 340 -13.52 -25.70 14.21
CA GLU A 340 -14.85 -25.09 14.30
C GLU A 340 -15.06 -24.29 15.60
N HIS A 341 -14.74 -24.90 16.75
CA HIS A 341 -14.92 -24.29 18.08
C HIS A 341 -14.05 -23.07 18.39
N HIS A 342 -13.04 -22.81 17.55
CA HIS A 342 -12.22 -21.60 17.62
C HIS A 342 -12.48 -20.65 16.44
N TRP A 343 -13.09 -21.14 15.36
CA TRP A 343 -13.42 -20.34 14.19
C TRP A 343 -14.80 -19.69 14.36
N LEU A 344 -15.84 -20.49 14.60
CA LEU A 344 -17.18 -19.99 14.85
C LEU A 344 -17.20 -19.23 16.19
N MET A 345 -17.39 -17.92 16.10
CA MET A 345 -17.49 -17.03 17.25
C MET A 345 -18.36 -15.83 16.92
N GLN A 346 -18.94 -15.18 17.92
CA GLN A 346 -19.61 -13.90 17.70
C GLN A 346 -18.60 -12.85 17.17
N PRO A 347 -19.06 -11.81 16.44
CA PRO A 347 -18.20 -10.89 15.70
C PRO A 347 -17.05 -10.31 16.56
N PRO A 348 -15.78 -10.72 16.34
CA PRO A 348 -14.66 -10.22 17.13
C PRO A 348 -14.47 -8.71 16.98
N SER A 349 -14.92 -8.10 15.88
CA SER A 349 -14.90 -6.63 15.70
C SER A 349 -15.59 -5.87 16.84
N GLN A 350 -16.59 -6.47 17.48
CA GLN A 350 -17.32 -5.89 18.63
C GLN A 350 -16.57 -6.02 19.96
N SER A 351 -15.57 -6.90 20.04
CA SER A 351 -14.80 -7.19 21.25
C SER A 351 -13.52 -6.36 21.37
N PHE A 352 -12.95 -5.90 20.26
CA PHE A 352 -11.72 -5.10 20.25
C PHE A 352 -12.03 -3.60 20.22
N LEU A 353 -11.47 -2.85 21.18
CA LEU A 353 -11.79 -1.42 21.37
C LEU A 353 -11.65 -0.57 20.10
N ILE A 354 -10.60 -0.78 19.30
CA ILE A 354 -10.36 -0.01 18.06
C ILE A 354 -11.45 -0.29 17.02
N SER A 355 -11.71 -1.56 16.70
CA SER A 355 -12.73 -1.94 15.71
C SER A 355 -14.14 -1.63 16.19
N LYS A 356 -14.40 -1.76 17.49
CA LYS A 356 -15.68 -1.38 18.10
C LYS A 356 -15.94 0.11 17.91
N LYS A 357 -14.99 0.97 18.27
CA LYS A 357 -15.06 2.42 18.01
C LYS A 357 -15.21 2.76 16.54
N MET A 358 -14.60 1.98 15.65
CA MET A 358 -14.80 2.15 14.20
C MET A 358 -16.24 1.84 13.78
N LEU A 359 -16.85 0.79 14.33
CA LEU A 359 -18.23 0.39 14.03
C LEU A 359 -19.31 1.22 14.74
N GLU A 360 -18.94 2.02 15.75
CA GLU A 360 -19.82 3.03 16.36
C GLU A 360 -20.12 4.19 15.39
N ASP A 361 -19.28 4.40 14.37
CA ASP A 361 -19.53 5.36 13.30
C ASP A 361 -20.60 4.81 12.31
N PRO A 362 -21.74 5.50 12.12
CA PRO A 362 -22.83 5.01 11.26
C PRO A 362 -22.42 4.75 9.81
N VAL A 363 -21.49 5.55 9.25
CA VAL A 363 -21.06 5.40 7.85
C VAL A 363 -20.21 4.14 7.69
N VAL A 364 -19.35 3.85 8.67
CA VAL A 364 -18.57 2.61 8.69
C VAL A 364 -19.48 1.41 8.93
N LYS A 365 -20.46 1.52 9.84
CA LYS A 365 -21.44 0.47 10.11
C LYS A 365 -22.26 0.13 8.87
N GLN A 366 -22.72 1.13 8.13
CA GLN A 366 -23.44 0.92 6.87
C GLN A 366 -22.58 0.19 5.83
N ALA A 367 -21.31 0.58 5.69
CA ALA A 367 -20.37 -0.10 4.80
C ALA A 367 -20.10 -1.55 5.23
N TYR A 368 -19.99 -1.80 6.53
CA TYR A 368 -19.85 -3.14 7.10
C TYR A 368 -21.08 -4.01 6.78
N ASP A 369 -22.29 -3.49 6.98
CA ASP A 369 -23.53 -4.23 6.72
C ASP A 369 -23.72 -4.55 5.23
N ALA A 370 -23.36 -3.61 4.35
CA ALA A 370 -23.33 -3.86 2.91
C ALA A 370 -22.33 -4.96 2.54
N ALA A 371 -21.15 -4.99 3.16
CA ALA A 371 -20.15 -6.03 2.92
C ALA A 371 -20.59 -7.41 3.45
N ILE A 372 -21.23 -7.46 4.63
CA ILE A 372 -21.84 -8.70 5.16
C ILE A 372 -22.92 -9.21 4.21
N SER A 373 -23.78 -8.33 3.71
CA SER A 373 -24.84 -8.69 2.76
C SER A 373 -24.27 -9.26 1.45
N GLU A 374 -23.21 -8.66 0.92
CA GLU A 374 -22.51 -9.14 -0.27
C GLU A 374 -21.88 -10.53 -0.04
N LEU A 375 -21.15 -10.70 1.07
CA LEU A 375 -20.58 -12.00 1.43
C LEU A 375 -21.68 -13.06 1.59
N ALA A 376 -22.77 -12.74 2.28
CA ALA A 376 -23.90 -13.65 2.47
C ALA A 376 -24.51 -14.09 1.12
N ALA A 377 -24.73 -13.15 0.19
CA ALA A 377 -25.23 -13.45 -1.14
C ALA A 377 -24.28 -14.40 -1.90
N GLN A 378 -22.97 -14.14 -1.87
CA GLN A 378 -21.98 -14.95 -2.59
C GLN A 378 -21.77 -16.35 -1.98
N PHE A 379 -21.79 -16.47 -0.64
CA PHE A 379 -21.72 -17.76 0.03
C PHE A 379 -22.99 -18.58 -0.19
N ASN A 380 -24.18 -17.98 -0.08
CA ASN A 380 -25.45 -18.65 -0.35
C ASN A 380 -25.57 -19.10 -1.81
N GLY A 381 -25.05 -18.31 -2.76
CA GLY A 381 -24.98 -18.68 -4.18
C GLY A 381 -23.94 -19.76 -4.51
N GLY A 382 -23.14 -20.23 -3.55
CA GLY A 382 -22.20 -21.35 -3.69
C GLY A 382 -20.95 -21.11 -4.57
N THR A 383 -20.94 -20.05 -5.38
CA THR A 383 -19.83 -19.75 -6.29
C THR A 383 -18.55 -19.41 -5.53
N LEU A 384 -18.65 -18.66 -4.44
CA LEU A 384 -17.50 -18.30 -3.60
C LEU A 384 -16.91 -19.53 -2.91
N LEU A 385 -17.75 -20.38 -2.30
CA LEU A 385 -17.34 -21.63 -1.66
C LEU A 385 -16.63 -22.57 -2.65
N LYS A 386 -17.19 -22.76 -3.85
CA LYS A 386 -16.57 -23.59 -4.89
C LYS A 386 -15.18 -23.11 -5.28
N LYS A 387 -15.01 -21.79 -5.49
CA LYS A 387 -13.72 -21.21 -5.87
C LYS A 387 -12.71 -21.28 -4.72
N LEU A 388 -13.13 -21.04 -3.48
CA LEU A 388 -12.28 -21.21 -2.30
C LEU A 388 -11.87 -22.66 -2.09
N GLY A 389 -12.79 -23.62 -2.31
CA GLY A 389 -12.50 -25.05 -2.23
C GLY A 389 -11.45 -25.48 -3.24
N ALA A 390 -11.59 -25.07 -4.51
CA ALA A 390 -10.59 -25.35 -5.55
C ALA A 390 -9.22 -24.74 -5.22
N TYR A 391 -9.21 -23.50 -4.70
CA TYR A 391 -7.98 -22.85 -4.25
C TYR A 391 -7.32 -23.59 -3.08
N GLN A 392 -8.11 -23.98 -2.07
CA GLN A 392 -7.65 -24.75 -0.92
C GLN A 392 -7.01 -26.07 -1.35
N THR A 393 -7.68 -26.86 -2.20
CA THR A 393 -7.18 -28.16 -2.64
C THR A 393 -5.81 -28.03 -3.30
N ASN A 394 -5.65 -27.10 -4.25
CA ASN A 394 -4.37 -26.86 -4.91
C ASN A 394 -3.29 -26.41 -3.92
N PHE A 395 -3.63 -25.48 -3.03
CA PHE A 395 -2.69 -24.97 -2.05
C PHE A 395 -2.23 -26.04 -1.05
N MET A 396 -3.15 -26.90 -0.59
CA MET A 396 -2.84 -28.01 0.31
C MET A 396 -1.93 -29.05 -0.33
N GLN A 397 -2.16 -29.40 -1.60
CA GLN A 397 -1.27 -30.31 -2.34
C GLN A 397 0.18 -29.81 -2.35
N GLN A 398 0.39 -28.49 -2.42
CA GLN A 398 1.73 -27.92 -2.29
C GLN A 398 2.25 -28.09 -0.85
N LEU A 399 1.44 -27.75 0.17
CA LEU A 399 1.83 -27.85 1.59
C LEU A 399 2.22 -29.27 2.02
N HIS A 400 1.54 -30.30 1.53
CA HIS A 400 1.69 -31.70 1.97
C HIS A 400 3.12 -32.25 1.82
N MET A 401 3.94 -31.66 0.94
CA MET A 401 5.36 -32.02 0.80
C MET A 401 6.15 -31.87 2.13
N SER A 402 5.80 -30.90 2.96
CA SER A 402 6.48 -30.66 4.25
C SER A 402 5.54 -30.57 5.45
N ALA A 403 4.23 -30.62 5.20
CA ALA A 403 3.20 -30.62 6.20
C ALA A 403 2.04 -31.58 5.82
N PRO A 404 2.28 -32.90 5.77
CA PRO A 404 1.30 -33.89 5.29
C PRO A 404 0.09 -34.11 6.22
N LEU A 405 0.13 -33.59 7.46
CA LEU A 405 -0.96 -33.63 8.44
C LEU A 405 -1.90 -32.40 8.32
N VAL A 406 -1.69 -31.51 7.34
CA VAL A 406 -2.59 -30.37 7.14
C VAL A 406 -3.96 -30.86 6.67
N ASN A 407 -4.98 -30.47 7.42
CA ASN A 407 -6.39 -30.72 7.10
C ASN A 407 -7.03 -29.54 6.36
N ALA A 408 -8.10 -29.84 5.62
CA ALA A 408 -8.92 -28.85 4.94
C ALA A 408 -9.76 -28.05 5.94
N PHE A 409 -10.01 -26.77 5.63
CA PHE A 409 -11.07 -26.00 6.26
C PHE A 409 -12.41 -26.51 5.74
N ASP A 410 -13.35 -26.75 6.65
CA ASP A 410 -14.76 -26.91 6.29
C ASP A 410 -15.33 -25.53 5.92
N LEU A 411 -15.39 -25.27 4.62
CA LEU A 411 -15.81 -23.97 4.11
C LEU A 411 -17.32 -23.72 4.29
N ASP A 412 -18.12 -24.75 4.57
CA ASP A 412 -19.55 -24.54 4.86
C ASP A 412 -19.74 -23.79 6.20
N LEU A 413 -18.74 -23.82 7.09
CA LEU A 413 -18.73 -23.01 8.30
C LEU A 413 -18.73 -21.50 8.01
N LEU A 414 -18.15 -21.05 6.87
CA LEU A 414 -18.25 -19.64 6.45
C LEU A 414 -19.69 -19.23 6.16
N LYS A 415 -20.46 -20.15 5.56
CA LYS A 415 -21.87 -19.94 5.27
C LYS A 415 -22.69 -19.89 6.56
N THR A 416 -22.43 -20.82 7.49
CA THR A 416 -23.05 -20.79 8.82
C THR A 416 -22.75 -19.48 9.54
N GLN A 417 -21.47 -19.09 9.58
CA GLN A 417 -21.01 -17.88 10.26
C GLN A 417 -21.67 -16.62 9.70
N VAL A 418 -21.65 -16.42 8.37
CA VAL A 418 -22.27 -15.22 7.77
C VAL A 418 -23.78 -15.18 7.97
N GLN A 419 -24.47 -16.34 7.94
CA GLN A 419 -25.90 -16.41 8.22
C GLN A 419 -26.20 -16.01 9.66
N CYS A 420 -25.44 -16.52 10.63
CA CYS A 420 -25.60 -16.15 12.04
C CYS A 420 -25.35 -14.66 12.29
N ILE A 421 -24.39 -14.05 11.59
CA ILE A 421 -24.16 -12.59 11.66
C ILE A 421 -25.38 -11.84 11.13
N VAL A 422 -25.91 -12.21 9.96
CA VAL A 422 -27.09 -11.56 9.34
C VAL A 422 -28.32 -11.68 10.24
N GLN A 423 -28.51 -12.83 10.90
CA GLN A 423 -29.63 -13.09 11.80
C GLN A 423 -29.44 -12.49 13.20
N GLY A 424 -28.29 -11.88 13.50
CA GLY A 424 -27.99 -11.33 14.82
C GLY A 424 -27.94 -12.39 15.93
N TYR A 425 -27.59 -13.64 15.58
CA TYR A 425 -27.50 -14.77 16.52
C TYR A 425 -28.81 -15.10 17.25
N LEU A 426 -29.96 -14.78 16.66
CA LEU A 426 -31.28 -14.99 17.27
C LEU A 426 -31.77 -16.45 17.20
N ASP A 427 -31.40 -17.20 16.15
CA ASP A 427 -31.85 -18.58 15.94
C ASP A 427 -31.04 -19.58 16.80
N THR A 428 -31.68 -20.66 17.24
CA THR A 428 -31.09 -21.66 18.17
C THR A 428 -29.73 -22.22 17.72
N PRO A 429 -29.47 -22.54 16.43
CA PRO A 429 -28.14 -23.00 16.00
C PRO A 429 -27.05 -21.93 16.21
N CYS A 430 -27.39 -20.66 16.00
CA CYS A 430 -26.46 -19.53 16.16
C CYS A 430 -26.24 -19.16 17.62
N GLN A 431 -27.22 -19.38 18.51
CA GLN A 431 -27.07 -19.12 19.95
C GLN A 431 -25.96 -19.95 20.60
N ASN A 432 -25.58 -21.09 20.00
CA ASN A 432 -24.45 -21.91 20.47
C ASN A 432 -23.08 -21.33 20.09
N ILE A 433 -23.04 -20.37 19.18
CA ILE A 433 -21.81 -19.67 18.81
C ILE A 433 -21.53 -18.60 19.88
N MET A 434 -20.49 -18.84 20.66
CA MET A 434 -20.11 -18.00 21.79
C MET A 434 -19.25 -16.81 21.35
N PRO A 435 -19.19 -15.72 22.15
CA PRO A 435 -18.15 -14.71 22.00
C PRO A 435 -16.74 -15.31 22.05
N MET A 436 -15.77 -14.55 21.54
CA MET A 436 -14.36 -14.92 21.63
C MET A 436 -13.96 -15.25 23.07
N ASP A 437 -13.27 -16.38 23.26
CA ASP A 437 -12.78 -16.80 24.57
C ASP A 437 -11.83 -15.73 25.17
N PRO A 438 -12.14 -15.18 26.37
CA PRO A 438 -11.30 -14.19 27.04
C PRO A 438 -9.86 -14.65 27.32
N GLN A 439 -9.59 -15.96 27.32
CA GLN A 439 -8.24 -16.52 27.50
C GLN A 439 -7.36 -16.31 26.26
N LEU A 440 -7.94 -16.12 25.07
CA LEU A 440 -7.19 -15.94 23.82
C LEU A 440 -6.48 -14.59 23.78
N HIS A 441 -7.08 -13.55 24.34
CA HIS A 441 -6.51 -12.21 24.31
C HIS A 441 -7.03 -11.33 25.46
N ARG A 442 -6.10 -10.64 26.13
CA ARG A 442 -6.46 -9.64 27.14
C ARG A 442 -6.77 -8.30 26.49
N HIS A 443 -8.06 -7.96 26.45
CA HIS A 443 -8.55 -6.71 25.85
C HIS A 443 -8.07 -5.47 26.61
N MET A 444 -7.85 -4.38 25.86
CA MET A 444 -7.67 -3.06 26.43
C MET A 444 -9.03 -2.40 26.63
N SER A 445 -9.18 -1.73 27.77
CA SER A 445 -10.38 -0.99 28.17
C SER A 445 -10.38 0.46 27.68
N SER A 446 -9.20 1.06 27.57
CA SER A 446 -9.02 2.44 27.11
C SER A 446 -7.70 2.60 26.35
N MET A 447 -7.65 3.63 25.50
CA MET A 447 -6.49 3.98 24.70
C MET A 447 -6.29 5.49 24.66
N VAL A 448 -5.04 5.93 24.57
CA VAL A 448 -4.64 7.35 24.43
C VAL A 448 -3.51 7.46 23.42
N ALA A 449 -3.49 8.50 22.61
CA ALA A 449 -2.44 8.72 21.63
C ALA A 449 -1.18 9.37 22.26
N GLN A 450 -0.01 8.80 21.98
CA GLN A 450 1.26 9.50 22.18
C GLN A 450 1.65 10.23 20.91
N THR A 451 1.41 11.53 20.90
CA THR A 451 1.78 12.40 19.77
C THR A 451 3.29 12.57 19.65
N SER A 452 3.79 12.65 18.41
CA SER A 452 5.21 12.92 18.15
C SER A 452 5.50 14.42 18.23
N TRP A 453 6.70 14.78 18.70
CA TRP A 453 7.14 16.18 18.90
C TRP A 453 6.94 17.07 17.66
N ASP A 454 7.14 16.52 16.47
CA ASP A 454 7.03 17.23 15.20
C ASP A 454 5.58 17.53 14.79
N LEU A 455 4.58 16.89 15.41
CA LEU A 455 3.17 17.17 15.16
C LEU A 455 2.61 18.26 16.08
N VAL A 456 3.31 18.56 17.18
CA VAL A 456 2.92 19.56 18.20
C VAL A 456 3.85 20.77 18.24
N SER A 457 4.91 20.74 17.44
CA SER A 457 5.81 21.88 17.23
C SER A 457 5.30 22.70 16.04
N GLU A 458 5.43 24.02 16.11
CA GLU A 458 4.84 24.93 15.12
C GLU A 458 5.76 26.12 14.85
N LEU A 459 5.79 26.55 13.57
CA LEU A 459 6.41 27.80 13.16
C LEU A 459 5.30 28.84 13.01
N LYS A 460 5.30 29.84 13.90
CA LYS A 460 4.31 30.91 13.93
C LYS A 460 4.88 32.23 13.51
N TYR A 461 4.01 33.09 13.02
CA TYR A 461 4.35 34.47 12.71
C TYR A 461 3.91 35.44 13.80
N THR A 462 4.76 36.42 14.09
CA THR A 462 4.42 37.62 14.86
C THR A 462 4.82 38.85 14.05
N ASP A 463 4.31 40.02 14.43
CA ASP A 463 4.60 41.28 13.73
C ASP A 463 6.11 41.61 13.64
N GLN A 464 6.91 41.09 14.58
CA GLN A 464 8.34 41.39 14.69
C GLN A 464 9.27 40.24 14.27
N ALA A 465 8.85 38.98 14.43
CA ALA A 465 9.68 37.81 14.17
C ALA A 465 8.87 36.56 13.83
N SER A 466 9.53 35.54 13.28
CA SER A 466 8.97 34.19 13.22
C SER A 466 9.32 33.45 14.52
N GLU A 467 8.33 32.88 15.21
CA GLU A 467 8.53 32.08 16.41
C GLU A 467 8.47 30.58 16.09
N PHE A 468 9.59 29.88 16.26
CA PHE A 468 9.59 28.42 16.14
C PHE A 468 9.49 27.77 17.52
N LYS A 469 8.31 27.24 17.81
CA LYS A 469 7.93 26.64 19.07
C LYS A 469 8.12 25.12 19.00
N ILE A 470 9.11 24.60 19.71
CA ILE A 470 9.46 23.18 19.75
C ILE A 470 8.97 22.56 21.05
N ARG A 471 8.15 21.51 20.97
CA ARG A 471 7.60 20.81 22.13
C ARG A 471 8.00 19.35 22.14
N ASN A 472 8.52 18.83 23.25
CA ASN A 472 8.83 17.41 23.42
C ASN A 472 7.81 16.73 24.36
N PRO A 473 6.72 16.14 23.83
CA PRO A 473 5.72 15.44 24.65
C PRO A 473 6.18 14.02 25.07
N GLY A 474 7.42 13.63 24.74
CA GLY A 474 7.94 12.29 25.00
C GLY A 474 8.63 12.16 26.37
N SER A 475 8.76 10.92 26.83
CA SER A 475 9.43 10.52 28.08
C SER A 475 10.95 10.43 27.98
N GLN A 476 11.51 10.91 26.87
CA GLN A 476 12.95 10.88 26.59
C GLN A 476 13.36 12.24 26.02
N PRO A 477 14.59 12.71 26.28
CA PRO A 477 15.06 13.98 25.71
C PRO A 477 15.06 13.97 24.18
N LEU A 478 14.76 15.12 23.59
CA LEU A 478 14.84 15.37 22.15
C LEU A 478 16.14 16.11 21.84
N GLU A 479 17.00 15.52 21.03
CA GLU A 479 18.23 16.16 20.56
C GLU A 479 17.97 16.94 19.27
N ILE A 480 18.19 18.26 19.32
CA ILE A 480 18.16 19.14 18.16
C ILE A 480 19.60 19.40 17.72
N LYS A 481 19.90 19.17 16.43
CA LYS A 481 21.26 19.33 15.88
C LYS A 481 21.50 20.60 15.09
N GLY A 482 20.46 21.19 14.52
CA GLY A 482 20.59 22.37 13.69
C GLY A 482 19.35 22.62 12.84
N LEU A 483 19.22 23.87 12.41
CA LEU A 483 18.11 24.41 11.64
C LEU A 483 18.61 25.04 10.34
N THR A 484 17.77 25.01 9.32
CA THR A 484 17.95 25.76 8.07
C THR A 484 16.64 26.48 7.76
N GLY A 485 16.70 27.79 7.55
CA GLY A 485 15.54 28.57 7.13
C GLY A 485 15.35 28.51 5.62
N ILE A 486 14.12 28.72 5.15
CA ILE A 486 13.78 28.89 3.74
C ILE A 486 12.85 30.11 3.65
N ASN A 487 13.12 31.00 2.71
CA ASN A 487 12.33 32.21 2.49
C ASN A 487 11.26 32.04 1.39
N SER A 488 10.51 33.11 1.10
CA SER A 488 9.47 33.12 0.06
C SER A 488 9.98 32.89 -1.36
N PHE A 489 11.29 33.00 -1.61
CA PHE A 489 11.92 32.71 -2.90
C PHE A 489 12.46 31.27 -2.97
N GLU A 490 12.10 30.41 -2.01
CA GLU A 490 12.60 29.03 -1.87
C GLU A 490 14.13 28.93 -1.68
N LEU A 491 14.78 30.04 -1.29
CA LEU A 491 16.21 30.09 -1.05
C LEU A 491 16.53 29.70 0.40
N GLN A 492 17.61 28.94 0.57
CA GLN A 492 18.10 28.58 1.89
C GLN A 492 18.65 29.82 2.61
N PHE A 493 18.18 30.02 3.84
CA PHE A 493 18.61 31.09 4.74
C PHE A 493 19.44 30.47 5.88
N PRO A 494 20.73 30.81 6.02
CA PRO A 494 21.55 30.30 7.11
C PRO A 494 21.10 30.93 8.44
N LEU A 495 21.00 30.11 9.48
CA LEU A 495 20.59 30.53 10.83
C LEU A 495 21.77 30.41 11.79
N GLU A 496 22.87 31.12 11.52
CA GLU A 496 24.14 30.97 12.23
C GLU A 496 24.01 31.25 13.73
N ASP A 497 23.40 32.37 14.13
CA ASP A 497 23.22 32.75 15.54
C ASP A 497 22.40 31.71 16.33
N VAL A 498 21.35 31.18 15.70
CA VAL A 498 20.49 30.14 16.29
C VAL A 498 21.24 28.81 16.34
N ASN A 499 22.01 28.49 15.30
CA ASN A 499 22.79 27.26 15.23
C ASN A 499 24.03 27.28 16.12
N ALA A 500 24.53 28.44 16.56
CA ALA A 500 25.61 28.55 17.54
C ALA A 500 25.25 27.92 18.90
N GLN A 501 23.95 27.79 19.20
CA GLN A 501 23.44 27.14 20.40
C GLN A 501 23.22 25.62 20.23
N MET A 502 23.61 25.05 19.08
CA MET A 502 23.37 23.65 18.73
C MET A 502 24.65 22.81 18.81
N PRO A 503 24.56 21.50 19.13
CA PRO A 503 23.34 20.77 19.45
C PRO A 503 22.87 21.01 20.90
N PHE A 504 21.55 21.01 21.12
CA PHE A 504 20.99 21.01 22.49
C PHE A 504 20.00 19.86 22.70
N LYS A 505 19.69 19.59 23.97
CA LYS A 505 18.71 18.59 24.40
C LYS A 505 17.51 19.27 25.04
N LEU A 506 16.34 19.12 24.44
CA LEU A 506 15.08 19.50 25.06
C LEU A 506 14.62 18.37 25.98
N ALA A 507 14.41 18.69 27.26
CA ALA A 507 13.98 17.72 28.26
C ALA A 507 12.61 17.11 27.93
N GLN A 508 12.25 16.03 28.62
CA GLN A 508 10.92 15.41 28.53
C GLN A 508 9.83 16.39 29.00
N ASN A 509 8.70 16.44 28.31
CA ASN A 509 7.58 17.35 28.56
C ASN A 509 7.97 18.84 28.58
N ALA A 510 9.11 19.20 27.98
CA ALA A 510 9.58 20.57 27.90
C ALA A 510 9.26 21.22 26.55
N GLU A 511 9.34 22.54 26.53
CA GLU A 511 9.04 23.39 25.39
C GLU A 511 10.09 24.51 25.32
N ILE A 512 10.44 24.91 24.10
CA ILE A 512 11.32 26.06 23.84
C ILE A 512 10.79 26.84 22.63
N THR A 513 10.92 28.16 22.67
CA THR A 513 10.62 29.04 21.55
C THR A 513 11.91 29.66 21.04
N LEU A 514 12.15 29.52 19.73
CA LEU A 514 13.28 30.15 19.04
C LEU A 514 12.75 31.32 18.21
N LEU A 515 13.35 32.50 18.37
CA LEU A 515 13.08 33.65 17.51
C LEU A 515 13.89 33.51 16.22
N LEU A 516 13.21 33.58 15.08
CA LEU A 516 13.77 33.43 13.75
C LEU A 516 13.41 34.65 12.89
N PRO A 517 14.17 34.92 11.80
CA PRO A 517 13.85 35.99 10.87
C PRO A 517 12.41 35.90 10.32
N LYS A 518 11.78 37.06 10.15
CA LYS A 518 10.36 37.17 9.73
C LYS A 518 10.12 36.76 8.28
N GLU A 519 11.18 36.75 7.47
CA GLU A 519 11.18 36.44 6.05
C GLU A 519 11.09 34.92 5.78
N LEU A 520 11.26 34.10 6.81
CA LEU A 520 11.18 32.65 6.69
C LEU A 520 9.73 32.20 6.48
N THR A 521 9.52 31.38 5.46
CA THR A 521 8.27 30.68 5.19
C THR A 521 8.33 29.23 5.67
N GLN A 522 9.53 28.69 5.85
CA GLN A 522 9.75 27.32 6.25
C GLN A 522 11.04 27.15 7.06
N VAL A 523 11.05 26.18 7.95
CA VAL A 523 12.23 25.78 8.73
C VAL A 523 12.42 24.26 8.62
N LYS A 524 13.64 23.86 8.28
CA LYS A 524 14.09 22.45 8.28
C LYS A 524 14.92 22.20 9.54
N VAL A 525 14.52 21.22 10.36
CA VAL A 525 15.15 20.91 11.66
C VAL A 525 15.71 19.51 11.63
N THR A 526 17.00 19.35 11.97
CA THR A 526 17.59 18.02 12.18
C THR A 526 17.46 17.63 13.64
N ALA A 527 16.65 16.61 13.95
CA ALA A 527 16.34 16.23 15.31
C ALA A 527 16.10 14.73 15.50
N GLY A 528 16.16 14.26 16.75
CA GLY A 528 15.79 12.90 17.11
C GLY A 528 15.81 12.67 18.61
N VAL A 529 14.96 11.77 19.09
CA VAL A 529 14.98 11.33 20.50
C VAL A 529 16.36 10.75 20.83
N THR A 530 16.88 11.04 22.03
CA THR A 530 18.19 10.54 22.49
C THR A 530 18.33 9.02 22.28
N GLY A 531 19.49 8.60 21.75
CA GLY A 531 19.75 7.20 21.39
C GLY A 531 19.06 6.71 20.10
N LYS A 532 18.24 7.52 19.44
CA LYS A 532 17.64 7.19 18.14
C LYS A 532 18.30 7.96 16.99
N LYS A 533 18.14 7.44 15.77
CA LYS A 533 18.66 8.08 14.57
C LYS A 533 17.92 9.40 14.29
N LYS A 534 18.71 10.47 14.18
CA LYS A 534 18.24 11.82 13.83
C LYS A 534 17.78 11.87 12.38
N ALA A 535 16.79 12.71 12.10
CA ALA A 535 16.24 12.94 10.77
C ALA A 535 15.92 14.43 10.59
N GLN A 536 15.74 14.85 9.35
CA GLN A 536 15.26 16.19 9.02
C GLN A 536 13.73 16.22 9.05
N PHE A 537 13.18 17.28 9.61
CA PHE A 537 11.75 17.57 9.69
C PHE A 537 11.51 18.97 9.13
N THR A 538 10.34 19.18 8.53
CA THR A 538 9.98 20.44 7.88
C THR A 538 8.77 21.04 8.57
N PHE A 539 8.85 22.32 8.90
CA PHE A 539 7.78 23.13 9.45
C PHE A 539 7.50 24.31 8.52
N ILE A 540 6.25 24.52 8.15
CA ILE A 540 5.80 25.61 7.29
C ILE A 540 5.11 26.64 8.17
N LYS A 541 5.36 27.92 7.87
CA LYS A 541 4.80 29.07 8.58
C LYS A 541 3.27 28.95 8.67
N ASP A 542 2.75 29.01 9.89
CA ASP A 542 1.33 28.99 10.25
C ASP A 542 0.54 27.75 9.75
N VAL A 543 1.24 26.66 9.39
CA VAL A 543 0.60 25.42 8.90
C VAL A 543 0.75 24.29 9.93
N LYS A 544 -0.37 23.90 10.53
CA LYS A 544 -0.49 22.70 11.38
C LYS A 544 -0.76 21.44 10.55
N PRO A 545 -0.46 20.22 11.05
CA PRO A 545 -0.67 18.98 10.33
C PRO A 545 -2.07 18.79 9.71
N LEU A 546 -3.13 19.19 10.42
CA LEU A 546 -4.52 19.08 9.98
C LEU A 546 -5.17 20.45 9.73
N SER A 547 -4.36 21.48 9.42
CA SER A 547 -4.87 22.80 9.02
C SER A 547 -5.81 22.71 7.81
N PHE A 548 -5.55 21.77 6.91
CA PHE A 548 -6.43 21.42 5.81
C PHE A 548 -6.36 19.93 5.50
N ILE A 549 -7.51 19.33 5.23
CA ILE A 549 -7.68 18.04 4.59
C ILE A 549 -8.90 18.15 3.65
N PRO A 550 -8.90 17.51 2.47
CA PRO A 550 -10.02 17.58 1.55
C PRO A 550 -11.25 16.89 2.15
N ARG A 551 -12.26 17.66 2.54
CA ARG A 551 -13.55 17.17 3.06
C ARG A 551 -14.70 17.99 2.48
N PRO A 552 -15.88 17.38 2.26
CA PRO A 552 -17.06 18.11 1.86
C PRO A 552 -17.46 19.13 2.92
N ASN A 553 -18.00 20.26 2.47
CA ASN A 553 -18.62 21.21 3.39
C ASN A 553 -19.84 20.58 4.05
N GLN A 554 -19.99 20.76 5.37
CA GLN A 554 -21.17 20.24 6.07
C GLN A 554 -22.45 20.99 5.69
N VAL A 555 -22.33 22.29 5.40
CA VAL A 555 -23.44 23.15 4.99
C VAL A 555 -23.05 23.87 3.72
N ALA A 556 -23.97 23.95 2.78
CA ALA A 556 -23.84 24.75 1.57
C ALA A 556 -23.67 26.24 1.94
N ASN A 557 -22.44 26.75 1.91
CA ASN A 557 -22.19 28.17 2.04
C ASN A 557 -21.85 28.77 0.68
N VAL A 558 -22.88 29.25 -0.01
CA VAL A 558 -22.76 29.99 -1.28
C VAL A 558 -22.89 31.50 -1.08
N ALA A 559 -23.01 31.98 0.16
CA ALA A 559 -23.24 33.41 0.45
C ALA A 559 -22.19 34.35 -0.18
N PRO A 560 -20.89 33.99 -0.28
CA PRO A 560 -19.91 34.82 -1.00
C PRO A 560 -20.13 34.90 -2.51
N TYR A 561 -20.90 33.99 -3.10
CA TYR A 561 -21.08 33.82 -4.54
C TYR A 561 -22.57 33.78 -4.89
N ALA A 562 -23.24 34.93 -4.78
CA ALA A 562 -24.69 35.06 -4.97
C ALA A 562 -25.20 34.62 -6.37
N PHE A 563 -24.32 34.47 -7.34
CA PHE A 563 -24.62 33.95 -8.67
C PHE A 563 -24.79 32.42 -8.71
N ILE A 564 -24.41 31.69 -7.66
CA ILE A 564 -24.61 30.24 -7.57
C ILE A 564 -26.05 29.95 -7.17
N GLU A 565 -26.83 29.43 -8.11
CA GLU A 565 -28.22 29.00 -7.88
C GLU A 565 -28.21 27.61 -7.21
N VAL A 566 -28.77 27.51 -6.01
CA VAL A 566 -28.82 26.25 -5.25
C VAL A 566 -30.24 25.69 -5.24
N SER A 567 -30.41 24.46 -5.70
CA SER A 567 -31.68 23.72 -5.69
C SER A 567 -31.46 22.25 -5.31
N GLY A 568 -31.77 21.91 -4.07
CA GLY A 568 -31.50 20.58 -3.51
C GLY A 568 -30.01 20.24 -3.59
N ASN A 569 -29.69 19.10 -4.21
CA ASN A 569 -28.30 18.67 -4.43
C ASN A 569 -27.68 19.23 -5.72
N THR A 570 -28.29 20.23 -6.34
CA THR A 570 -27.76 20.87 -7.56
C THR A 570 -27.31 22.28 -7.24
N TRP A 571 -26.08 22.59 -7.62
CA TRP A 571 -25.55 23.95 -7.67
C TRP A 571 -25.38 24.31 -9.14
N LYS A 572 -25.85 25.48 -9.54
CA LYS A 572 -25.81 25.93 -10.92
C LYS A 572 -25.13 27.29 -11.01
N ILE A 573 -24.12 27.39 -11.88
CA ILE A 573 -23.46 28.64 -12.24
C ILE A 573 -23.98 29.03 -13.64
N PRO A 574 -24.80 30.09 -13.75
CA PRO A 574 -25.34 30.52 -15.03
C PRO A 574 -24.26 31.18 -15.91
N SER A 575 -24.60 31.40 -17.19
CA SER A 575 -23.77 32.22 -18.09
C SER A 575 -23.56 33.62 -17.50
N GLY A 576 -22.37 34.17 -17.72
CA GLY A 576 -21.95 35.46 -17.16
C GLY A 576 -20.47 35.50 -16.85
N GLU A 577 -20.03 36.64 -16.33
CA GLU A 577 -18.64 36.89 -15.91
C GLU A 577 -18.59 36.89 -14.38
N TRP A 578 -17.86 35.95 -13.79
CA TRP A 578 -17.85 35.70 -12.36
C TRP A 578 -16.43 35.76 -11.79
N GLU A 579 -16.20 36.67 -10.83
CA GLU A 579 -14.95 36.71 -10.06
C GLU A 579 -15.08 35.84 -8.81
N ILE A 580 -14.04 35.05 -8.55
CA ILE A 580 -13.97 34.10 -7.45
C ILE A 580 -12.67 34.33 -6.69
N GLU A 581 -12.80 34.81 -5.45
CA GLU A 581 -11.65 35.23 -4.65
C GLU A 581 -11.18 34.17 -3.64
N ASP A 582 -11.91 33.07 -3.49
CA ASP A 582 -11.66 31.97 -2.55
C ASP A 582 -12.13 30.63 -3.14
N TYR A 583 -11.97 29.52 -2.42
CA TYR A 583 -12.40 28.21 -2.89
C TYR A 583 -13.92 28.04 -2.91
N ILE A 584 -14.45 27.60 -4.06
CA ILE A 584 -15.79 27.00 -4.12
C ILE A 584 -15.66 25.55 -3.66
N VAL A 585 -16.15 25.25 -2.46
CA VAL A 585 -16.17 23.89 -1.90
C VAL A 585 -17.61 23.40 -1.76
N THR A 586 -17.95 22.29 -2.40
CA THR A 586 -19.31 21.76 -2.33
C THR A 586 -19.51 20.86 -1.10
N PRO A 587 -20.75 20.77 -0.57
CA PRO A 587 -21.16 19.62 0.21
C PRO A 587 -20.98 18.30 -0.53
N ALA A 588 -21.11 17.20 0.21
CA ALA A 588 -21.10 15.87 -0.39
C ALA A 588 -22.27 15.70 -1.37
N ASP A 589 -22.03 14.91 -2.42
CA ASP A 589 -23.03 14.43 -3.36
C ASP A 589 -23.74 15.53 -4.16
N ILE A 590 -23.06 16.67 -4.35
CA ILE A 590 -23.55 17.78 -5.16
C ILE A 590 -23.31 17.53 -6.64
N ASN A 591 -24.30 17.88 -7.47
CA ASN A 591 -24.14 18.07 -8.90
C ASN A 591 -23.88 19.55 -9.19
N LEU A 592 -22.64 19.89 -9.54
CA LEU A 592 -22.29 21.25 -9.98
C LEU A 592 -22.48 21.37 -11.49
N ILE A 593 -23.45 22.19 -11.90
CA ILE A 593 -23.74 22.54 -13.28
C ILE A 593 -23.12 23.90 -13.60
N ILE A 594 -22.46 24.01 -14.75
CA ILE A 594 -22.02 25.30 -15.30
C ILE A 594 -22.61 25.42 -16.70
N ASP A 595 -23.38 26.49 -16.93
CA ASP A 595 -24.05 26.74 -18.21
C ASP A 595 -23.06 27.23 -19.28
N ALA A 596 -23.40 27.00 -20.56
CA ALA A 596 -22.66 27.53 -21.70
C ALA A 596 -22.42 29.06 -21.60
N GLY A 597 -21.23 29.52 -21.97
CA GLY A 597 -20.90 30.95 -21.94
C GLY A 597 -20.70 31.52 -20.53
N ALA A 598 -20.39 30.69 -19.53
CA ALA A 598 -19.91 31.16 -18.24
C ALA A 598 -18.40 31.40 -18.29
N HIS A 599 -17.95 32.52 -17.72
CA HIS A 599 -16.57 32.96 -17.64
C HIS A 599 -16.19 33.15 -16.17
N LEU A 600 -15.44 32.20 -15.63
CA LEU A 600 -15.04 32.17 -14.22
C LEU A 600 -13.58 32.61 -14.10
N ARG A 601 -13.33 33.65 -13.32
CA ARG A 601 -12.00 34.18 -13.05
C ARG A 601 -11.63 34.03 -11.57
N PHE A 602 -10.45 33.48 -11.32
CA PHE A 602 -9.98 33.11 -9.98
C PHE A 602 -8.74 33.91 -9.59
N THR A 603 -8.76 34.51 -8.40
CA THR A 603 -7.58 35.13 -7.80
C THR A 603 -6.46 34.11 -7.52
N GLN A 604 -5.25 34.59 -7.20
CA GLN A 604 -4.17 33.69 -6.83
C GLN A 604 -4.51 32.90 -5.56
N GLY A 605 -4.49 31.57 -5.67
CA GLY A 605 -4.75 30.68 -4.55
C GLY A 605 -6.22 30.27 -4.38
N SER A 606 -7.17 30.86 -5.10
CA SER A 606 -8.57 30.40 -5.15
C SER A 606 -8.74 29.27 -6.17
N GLY A 607 -9.81 28.49 -6.03
CA GLY A 607 -10.05 27.32 -6.88
C GLY A 607 -11.39 26.64 -6.62
N MET A 608 -11.54 25.40 -7.08
CA MET A 608 -12.78 24.64 -6.93
C MET A 608 -12.50 23.25 -6.35
N MET A 609 -13.29 22.85 -5.36
CA MET A 609 -13.25 21.50 -4.78
C MET A 609 -14.66 20.92 -4.70
N ILE A 610 -14.96 20.01 -5.61
CA ILE A 610 -16.28 19.43 -5.80
C ILE A 610 -16.29 18.03 -5.17
N PHE A 611 -17.22 17.79 -4.27
CA PHE A 611 -17.55 16.49 -3.71
C PHE A 611 -18.90 16.04 -4.29
N GLY A 612 -18.88 15.13 -5.25
CA GLY A 612 -20.05 14.76 -6.04
C GLY A 612 -19.71 14.66 -7.52
N LYS A 613 -20.44 15.35 -8.39
CA LYS A 613 -20.20 15.31 -9.84
C LYS A 613 -20.26 16.70 -10.46
N ILE A 614 -19.66 16.82 -11.64
CA ILE A 614 -19.75 18.04 -12.46
C ILE A 614 -20.53 17.77 -13.75
N THR A 615 -21.27 18.79 -14.21
CA THR A 615 -21.97 18.81 -15.50
C THR A 615 -21.70 20.16 -16.17
N PHE A 616 -20.59 20.26 -16.91
CA PHE A 616 -20.23 21.48 -17.63
C PHE A 616 -20.82 21.42 -19.04
N GLN A 617 -21.68 22.38 -19.38
CA GLN A 617 -22.55 22.35 -20.56
C GLN A 617 -22.13 23.37 -21.63
N GLY A 618 -20.83 23.52 -21.90
CA GLY A 618 -20.35 24.40 -22.96
C GLY A 618 -20.78 23.94 -24.36
N SER A 619 -20.63 24.84 -25.33
CA SER A 619 -20.77 24.57 -26.77
C SER A 619 -19.61 25.18 -27.54
N ASP A 620 -19.37 24.76 -28.79
CA ASP A 620 -18.34 25.39 -29.64
C ASP A 620 -18.52 26.91 -29.78
N ASN A 621 -19.76 27.39 -29.87
CA ASN A 621 -20.07 28.81 -30.02
C ASN A 621 -20.02 29.56 -28.69
N ASN A 622 -20.38 28.90 -27.59
CA ASN A 622 -20.39 29.48 -26.23
C ASN A 622 -19.68 28.51 -25.28
N PRO A 623 -18.34 28.47 -25.31
CA PRO A 623 -17.57 27.61 -24.41
C PRO A 623 -17.68 28.12 -22.97
N ILE A 624 -17.40 27.25 -22.02
CA ILE A 624 -17.16 27.67 -20.62
C ILE A 624 -15.68 28.05 -20.51
N VAL A 625 -15.40 29.24 -19.99
CA VAL A 625 -14.02 29.73 -19.79
C VAL A 625 -13.72 29.76 -18.30
N ILE A 626 -12.63 29.12 -17.89
CA ILE A 626 -12.17 29.06 -16.51
C ILE A 626 -10.71 29.48 -16.47
N THR A 627 -10.41 30.61 -15.85
CA THR A 627 -9.06 31.18 -15.87
C THR A 627 -8.76 31.97 -14.61
N ARG A 628 -7.57 32.54 -14.54
CA ARG A 628 -7.16 33.44 -13.47
C ARG A 628 -7.77 34.84 -13.63
N SER A 629 -7.91 35.57 -12.55
CA SER A 629 -8.19 37.01 -12.58
C SER A 629 -7.00 37.78 -13.17
N GLU A 630 -7.27 39.02 -13.59
CA GLU A 630 -6.24 39.90 -14.09
C GLU A 630 -5.20 40.23 -12.99
N GLY A 631 -3.94 40.43 -13.37
CA GLY A 631 -2.87 40.82 -12.44
C GLY A 631 -2.22 39.70 -11.60
N VAL A 632 -2.80 38.49 -11.55
CA VAL A 632 -2.17 37.32 -10.91
C VAL A 632 -1.57 36.36 -11.95
N PRO A 633 -0.57 35.52 -11.61
CA PRO A 633 0.07 34.63 -12.59
C PRO A 633 -0.73 33.34 -12.88
N TYR A 634 -1.43 32.81 -11.87
CA TYR A 634 -2.18 31.56 -11.94
C TYR A 634 -3.22 31.46 -10.82
N TRP A 635 -4.15 30.51 -10.95
CA TRP A 635 -5.13 30.12 -9.92
C TRP A 635 -4.93 28.65 -9.52
N ALA A 636 -5.67 28.13 -8.53
CA ALA A 636 -5.36 26.84 -7.90
C ALA A 636 -5.96 25.60 -8.59
N GLY A 637 -6.79 25.77 -9.62
CA GLY A 637 -7.37 24.68 -10.38
C GLY A 637 -8.66 24.09 -9.80
N ILE A 638 -9.07 22.95 -10.35
CA ILE A 638 -10.31 22.22 -10.03
C ILE A 638 -9.95 20.84 -9.51
N THR A 639 -10.55 20.46 -8.38
CA THR A 639 -10.53 19.08 -7.89
C THR A 639 -11.95 18.53 -7.79
N VAL A 640 -12.16 17.32 -8.30
CA VAL A 640 -13.44 16.59 -8.26
C VAL A 640 -13.24 15.25 -7.56
N PHE A 641 -13.90 15.09 -6.42
CA PHE A 641 -14.04 13.85 -5.69
C PHE A 641 -15.37 13.21 -6.07
N ASN A 642 -15.35 12.26 -7.00
CA ASN A 642 -16.56 11.51 -7.36
C ASN A 642 -17.05 10.70 -6.15
N HIS A 643 -18.35 10.72 -5.89
CA HIS A 643 -18.95 10.05 -4.73
C HIS A 643 -18.64 8.55 -4.70
N ASN A 644 -18.71 7.89 -5.86
CA ASN A 644 -18.34 6.49 -6.04
C ASN A 644 -17.90 6.21 -7.48
N SER A 645 -17.46 4.97 -7.75
CA SER A 645 -16.99 4.54 -9.09
C SER A 645 -18.06 4.60 -10.20
N LYS A 646 -19.35 4.69 -9.86
CA LYS A 646 -20.46 4.81 -10.83
C LYS A 646 -20.88 6.26 -11.09
N THR A 647 -20.35 7.21 -10.33
CA THR A 647 -20.70 8.63 -10.46
C THR A 647 -20.17 9.16 -11.78
N GLU A 648 -21.03 9.80 -12.58
CA GLU A 648 -20.66 10.30 -13.90
C GLU A 648 -20.50 11.81 -13.90
N SER A 649 -19.32 12.27 -14.30
CA SER A 649 -19.00 13.68 -14.51
C SER A 649 -18.87 13.96 -16.01
N PHE A 650 -19.38 15.12 -16.44
CA PHE A 650 -19.40 15.55 -17.85
C PHE A 650 -18.71 16.90 -18.00
N VAL A 651 -17.75 16.98 -18.91
CA VAL A 651 -17.03 18.21 -19.29
C VAL A 651 -17.21 18.41 -20.77
N LYS A 652 -17.98 19.43 -21.16
CA LYS A 652 -18.27 19.72 -22.57
C LYS A 652 -17.84 21.14 -22.96
N HIS A 653 -17.03 21.26 -24.02
CA HIS A 653 -16.51 22.51 -24.60
C HIS A 653 -16.04 23.52 -23.54
N VAL A 654 -14.96 23.17 -22.83
CA VAL A 654 -14.40 23.96 -21.73
C VAL A 654 -12.99 24.43 -22.06
N GLN A 655 -12.68 25.68 -21.76
CA GLN A 655 -11.36 26.29 -21.88
C GLN A 655 -10.83 26.61 -20.48
N LEU A 656 -9.84 25.84 -20.04
CA LEU A 656 -9.16 26.03 -18.77
C LEU A 656 -7.76 26.60 -19.03
N SER A 657 -7.38 27.71 -18.38
CA SER A 657 -6.04 28.28 -18.58
C SER A 657 -5.41 28.83 -17.31
N HIS A 658 -4.07 28.90 -17.31
CA HIS A 658 -3.28 29.45 -16.21
C HIS A 658 -3.56 28.82 -14.84
N ALA A 659 -3.91 27.52 -14.82
CA ALA A 659 -4.18 26.81 -13.58
C ALA A 659 -2.90 26.18 -13.02
N SER A 660 -2.75 26.19 -11.70
CA SER A 660 -1.79 25.38 -10.94
C SER A 660 -2.56 24.27 -10.21
N SER A 661 -1.97 23.65 -9.17
CA SER A 661 -2.64 22.66 -8.33
C SER A 661 -2.98 23.22 -6.95
N PRO A 662 -3.95 22.62 -6.23
CA PRO A 662 -4.22 22.97 -4.84
C PRO A 662 -2.97 22.85 -3.95
N LYS A 663 -2.66 23.90 -3.19
CA LYS A 663 -1.57 23.93 -2.20
C LYS A 663 -2.12 24.26 -0.81
N LEU A 664 -3.11 23.48 -0.35
CA LEU A 664 -3.85 23.75 0.87
C LEU A 664 -3.25 23.02 2.08
N GLY A 665 -2.63 23.78 2.98
CA GLY A 665 -1.92 23.24 4.13
C GLY A 665 -0.82 22.24 3.70
N LEU A 666 -0.84 21.05 4.31
CA LEU A 666 0.09 19.96 3.97
C LEU A 666 -0.42 19.06 2.83
N TRP A 667 -1.67 19.22 2.38
CA TRP A 667 -2.24 18.48 1.27
C TRP A 667 -1.99 19.23 -0.04
N GLN A 668 -1.12 18.65 -0.87
CA GLN A 668 -0.59 19.32 -2.06
C GLN A 668 -0.58 18.35 -3.25
N PRO A 669 -1.76 18.06 -3.85
CA PRO A 669 -1.85 17.27 -5.07
C PRO A 669 -1.16 17.98 -6.25
N ARG A 670 -1.09 17.29 -7.37
CA ARG A 670 -0.19 17.64 -8.48
C ARG A 670 -0.91 18.07 -9.76
N GLY A 671 -2.18 17.67 -9.92
CA GLY A 671 -3.03 18.05 -11.04
C GLY A 671 -3.69 19.44 -10.90
N SER A 672 -3.88 20.13 -12.03
CA SER A 672 -4.67 21.38 -12.09
C SER A 672 -6.15 21.14 -12.43
N ALA A 673 -6.44 20.24 -13.36
CA ALA A 673 -7.74 19.58 -13.48
C ALA A 673 -7.61 18.17 -12.88
N TYR A 674 -8.15 17.97 -11.69
CA TYR A 674 -7.86 16.79 -10.88
C TYR A 674 -9.12 15.98 -10.53
N PHE A 675 -9.23 14.75 -11.03
CA PHE A 675 -10.38 13.88 -10.82
C PHE A 675 -10.00 12.64 -10.03
N ILE A 676 -10.81 12.28 -9.04
CA ILE A 676 -10.63 11.10 -8.20
C ILE A 676 -11.89 10.24 -8.26
N GLY A 677 -11.74 9.03 -8.79
CA GLY A 677 -12.82 8.06 -8.96
C GLY A 677 -13.80 8.41 -10.08
N GLY A 678 -14.86 7.60 -10.20
CA GLY A 678 -16.00 7.85 -11.08
C GLY A 678 -15.75 7.64 -12.56
N LYS A 679 -16.80 7.89 -13.36
CA LYS A 679 -16.73 7.98 -14.81
C LYS A 679 -16.53 9.43 -15.24
N VAL A 680 -15.51 9.69 -16.04
CA VAL A 680 -15.13 11.04 -16.47
C VAL A 680 -15.30 11.13 -17.98
N ASN A 681 -16.37 11.79 -18.40
CA ASN A 681 -16.70 12.03 -19.81
C ASN A 681 -16.26 13.43 -20.21
N ILE A 682 -15.33 13.53 -21.16
CA ILE A 682 -14.77 14.79 -21.65
C ILE A 682 -14.98 14.87 -23.16
N GLU A 683 -15.60 15.96 -23.62
CA GLU A 683 -15.76 16.32 -25.02
C GLU A 683 -15.33 17.78 -25.20
N GLY A 684 -14.21 18.02 -25.89
CA GLY A 684 -13.76 19.38 -26.20
C GLY A 684 -13.20 20.16 -25.01
N LEU A 685 -12.33 19.54 -24.20
CA LEU A 685 -11.59 20.24 -23.15
C LEU A 685 -10.27 20.79 -23.70
N SER A 686 -10.06 22.10 -23.55
CA SER A 686 -8.77 22.74 -23.82
C SER A 686 -8.12 23.20 -22.51
N ILE A 687 -6.88 22.77 -22.26
CA ILE A 687 -6.05 23.23 -21.14
C ILE A 687 -4.84 23.97 -21.70
N SER A 688 -4.61 25.22 -21.27
CA SER A 688 -3.44 25.99 -21.68
C SER A 688 -2.67 26.64 -20.55
N ASP A 689 -1.37 26.80 -20.75
CA ASP A 689 -0.48 27.58 -19.87
C ASP A 689 -0.52 27.03 -18.44
N ASN A 690 -0.36 25.71 -18.31
CA ASN A 690 -0.51 24.97 -17.05
C ASN A 690 0.71 25.13 -16.12
N TYR A 691 0.48 25.56 -14.88
CA TYR A 691 1.48 25.83 -13.85
C TYR A 691 1.65 24.70 -12.81
N SER A 692 0.92 23.59 -12.95
CA SER A 692 1.03 22.42 -12.07
C SER A 692 2.05 21.39 -12.58
N GLU A 693 2.19 20.25 -11.90
CA GLU A 693 2.89 19.11 -12.51
C GLU A 693 2.04 18.53 -13.63
N ASP A 694 0.77 18.24 -13.37
CA ASP A 694 -0.09 17.55 -14.33
C ASP A 694 -1.22 18.49 -14.76
N ALA A 695 -1.35 18.74 -16.06
CA ALA A 695 -2.44 19.60 -16.55
C ALA A 695 -3.82 18.92 -16.36
N LEU A 696 -3.91 17.64 -16.68
CA LEU A 696 -5.03 16.77 -16.32
C LEU A 696 -4.48 15.60 -15.50
N ASN A 697 -5.06 15.34 -14.32
CA ASN A 697 -4.74 14.15 -13.54
C ASN A 697 -6.03 13.42 -13.14
N ILE A 698 -6.10 12.12 -13.44
CA ILE A 698 -7.26 11.28 -13.13
C ILE A 698 -6.76 10.04 -12.38
N ILE A 699 -7.36 9.75 -11.23
CA ILE A 699 -6.99 8.62 -10.37
C ILE A 699 -8.20 7.69 -10.20
N ASN A 700 -8.04 6.39 -10.48
CA ASN A 700 -9.09 5.38 -10.37
C ASN A 700 -10.37 5.72 -11.18
N GLY A 701 -10.21 6.33 -12.36
CA GLY A 701 -11.33 6.78 -13.19
C GLY A 701 -11.60 5.89 -14.41
N ASP A 702 -12.87 5.78 -14.81
CA ASP A 702 -13.27 5.24 -16.12
C ASP A 702 -13.51 6.39 -17.09
N VAL A 703 -12.66 6.53 -18.11
CA VAL A 703 -12.54 7.75 -18.91
C VAL A 703 -13.08 7.56 -20.32
N ASN A 704 -13.83 8.54 -20.80
CA ASN A 704 -14.20 8.67 -22.19
C ASN A 704 -13.88 10.10 -22.64
N ILE A 705 -12.73 10.27 -23.29
CA ILE A 705 -12.17 11.58 -23.62
C ILE A 705 -12.09 11.72 -25.13
N THR A 706 -12.76 12.75 -25.66
CA THR A 706 -12.66 13.14 -27.07
C THR A 706 -12.31 14.62 -27.18
N GLN A 707 -11.54 14.98 -28.21
CA GLN A 707 -11.16 16.37 -28.48
C GLN A 707 -10.46 17.08 -27.31
N LEU A 708 -9.60 16.36 -26.57
CA LEU A 708 -8.74 16.97 -25.55
C LEU A 708 -7.60 17.73 -26.24
N SER A 709 -7.38 18.98 -25.85
CA SER A 709 -6.24 19.79 -26.30
C SER A 709 -5.46 20.32 -25.11
N ILE A 710 -4.19 19.95 -24.97
CA ILE A 710 -3.30 20.49 -23.93
C ILE A 710 -2.13 21.21 -24.60
N ARG A 711 -1.93 22.49 -24.25
CA ARG A 711 -0.85 23.33 -24.78
C ARG A 711 -0.06 24.04 -23.67
N ASN A 712 1.23 24.27 -23.87
CA ASN A 712 2.09 25.01 -22.94
C ASN A 712 2.05 24.44 -21.51
N ALA A 713 2.19 23.13 -21.35
CA ALA A 713 2.27 22.50 -20.04
C ALA A 713 3.71 22.55 -19.49
N LEU A 714 3.89 23.04 -18.26
CA LEU A 714 5.23 23.15 -17.67
C LEU A 714 5.88 21.78 -17.36
N SER A 715 5.09 20.79 -16.96
CA SER A 715 5.52 19.38 -16.82
C SER A 715 4.63 18.47 -17.66
N ASP A 716 3.86 17.58 -17.05
CA ASP A 716 3.16 16.48 -17.71
C ASP A 716 1.79 17.00 -18.15
N ALA A 717 1.33 16.57 -19.32
CA ALA A 717 0.06 17.04 -19.85
C ALA A 717 -1.11 16.21 -19.29
N PHE A 718 -1.09 14.89 -19.43
CA PHE A 718 -2.12 14.02 -18.88
C PHE A 718 -1.51 12.85 -18.10
N ASP A 719 -1.80 12.80 -16.80
CA ASP A 719 -1.47 11.68 -15.91
C ASP A 719 -2.74 10.88 -15.58
N CYS A 720 -2.73 9.56 -15.82
CA CYS A 720 -3.82 8.67 -15.47
C CYS A 720 -3.35 7.43 -14.71
N ASP A 721 -3.59 7.40 -13.41
CA ASP A 721 -3.28 6.27 -12.53
C ASP A 721 -4.52 5.39 -12.32
N PHE A 722 -4.37 4.10 -12.58
CA PHE A 722 -5.40 3.05 -12.40
C PHE A 722 -6.70 3.34 -13.17
N CYS A 723 -6.57 3.95 -14.34
CA CYS A 723 -7.70 4.33 -15.19
C CYS A 723 -8.09 3.21 -16.16
N THR A 724 -9.35 3.21 -16.58
CA THR A 724 -9.83 2.44 -17.73
C THR A 724 -10.48 3.35 -18.76
N GLY A 725 -10.58 2.93 -20.02
CA GLY A 725 -11.42 3.62 -21.02
C GLY A 725 -10.66 4.10 -22.26
N GLU A 726 -11.07 5.23 -22.83
CA GLU A 726 -10.56 5.72 -24.12
C GLU A 726 -10.25 7.23 -24.18
N VAL A 727 -9.27 7.56 -25.03
CA VAL A 727 -8.85 8.91 -25.40
C VAL A 727 -8.77 8.97 -26.93
N ALA A 728 -9.50 9.89 -27.55
CA ALA A 728 -9.59 10.01 -29.00
C ALA A 728 -9.50 11.47 -29.48
N ASP A 729 -9.09 11.65 -30.73
CA ASP A 729 -9.17 12.93 -31.44
C ASP A 729 -8.49 14.10 -30.71
N SER A 730 -7.37 13.81 -30.03
CA SER A 730 -6.74 14.72 -29.06
C SER A 730 -5.41 15.29 -29.54
N ARG A 731 -4.98 16.42 -28.97
CA ARG A 731 -3.75 17.13 -29.35
C ARG A 731 -2.95 17.60 -28.15
N PHE A 732 -1.66 17.30 -28.15
CA PHE A 732 -0.71 17.68 -27.10
C PHE A 732 0.43 18.49 -27.74
N ASN A 733 0.62 19.72 -27.28
CA ASN A 733 1.56 20.67 -27.87
C ASN A 733 2.38 21.40 -26.80
N ASP A 734 3.69 21.53 -27.02
CA ASP A 734 4.59 22.30 -26.15
C ASP A 734 4.51 21.86 -24.67
N VAL A 735 4.91 20.61 -24.41
CA VAL A 735 4.80 19.97 -23.08
C VAL A 735 6.17 19.75 -22.46
N GLY A 736 6.27 20.07 -21.16
CA GLY A 736 7.43 19.78 -20.33
C GLY A 736 8.46 20.90 -20.27
N ALA A 737 8.12 22.13 -20.65
CA ALA A 737 9.07 23.24 -20.80
C ALA A 737 9.96 23.50 -19.56
N ARG A 738 9.46 23.21 -18.35
CA ARG A 738 10.19 23.42 -17.08
C ARG A 738 10.96 22.19 -16.59
N SER A 739 10.37 21.00 -16.68
CA SER A 739 10.83 19.83 -15.91
C SER A 739 11.13 18.58 -16.73
N GLY A 740 10.89 18.58 -18.04
CA GLY A 740 10.90 17.37 -18.86
C GLY A 740 9.69 16.50 -18.52
N GLY A 741 8.55 16.80 -19.13
CA GLY A 741 7.26 16.16 -18.84
C GLY A 741 6.70 15.37 -20.02
N ASP A 742 5.76 14.50 -19.68
CA ASP A 742 5.16 13.53 -20.60
C ASP A 742 3.86 14.05 -21.23
N GLY A 743 3.55 13.61 -22.45
CA GLY A 743 2.27 13.91 -23.08
C GLY A 743 1.13 13.16 -22.38
N ILE A 744 1.26 11.83 -22.31
CA ILE A 744 0.41 10.95 -21.52
C ILE A 744 1.31 10.04 -20.69
N ASP A 745 1.27 10.12 -19.34
CA ASP A 745 1.89 9.15 -18.43
C ASP A 745 0.80 8.34 -17.72
N VAL A 746 0.98 7.01 -17.68
CA VAL A 746 0.00 6.13 -17.03
C VAL A 746 0.67 5.05 -16.19
N SER A 747 -0.01 4.70 -15.09
CA SER A 747 0.39 3.66 -14.16
C SER A 747 -0.79 2.73 -13.85
N GLY A 748 -0.62 1.41 -13.99
CA GLY A 748 -1.68 0.44 -13.70
C GLY A 748 -2.98 0.63 -14.51
N SER A 749 -2.93 1.30 -15.66
CA SER A 749 -4.12 1.74 -16.42
C SER A 749 -4.35 0.89 -17.66
N LYS A 750 -5.60 0.77 -18.11
CA LYS A 750 -6.00 0.12 -19.36
C LYS A 750 -6.71 1.11 -20.28
N LEU A 751 -5.97 1.71 -21.22
CA LEU A 751 -6.51 2.75 -22.10
C LEU A 751 -6.39 2.43 -23.59
N LYS A 752 -7.38 2.91 -24.35
CA LYS A 752 -7.39 2.96 -25.80
C LYS A 752 -7.13 4.40 -26.26
N ILE A 753 -6.04 4.65 -26.98
CA ILE A 753 -5.63 5.98 -27.44
C ILE A 753 -5.68 6.02 -28.96
N SER A 754 -6.35 7.02 -29.53
CA SER A 754 -6.53 7.07 -30.99
C SER A 754 -6.60 8.44 -31.61
N ARG A 755 -6.22 8.54 -32.89
CA ARG A 755 -6.30 9.80 -33.66
C ARG A 755 -5.70 10.98 -32.90
N THR A 756 -4.58 10.73 -32.23
CA THR A 756 -3.96 11.68 -31.30
C THR A 756 -2.66 12.23 -31.90
N GLN A 757 -2.43 13.53 -31.71
CA GLN A 757 -1.25 14.23 -32.21
C GLN A 757 -0.40 14.75 -31.07
N PHE A 758 0.90 14.47 -31.12
CA PHE A 758 1.90 14.96 -30.16
C PHE A 758 2.92 15.81 -30.90
N THR A 759 3.11 17.05 -30.47
CA THR A 759 4.09 17.97 -31.05
C THR A 759 4.88 18.70 -29.97
N ASN A 760 6.22 18.71 -30.10
CA ASN A 760 7.10 19.39 -29.14
C ASN A 760 6.94 18.89 -27.69
N ILE A 761 7.14 17.58 -27.50
CA ILE A 761 7.11 16.94 -26.17
C ILE A 761 8.55 16.75 -25.67
N ARG A 762 8.87 17.34 -24.51
CA ARG A 762 10.24 17.38 -23.98
C ARG A 762 10.71 16.05 -23.38
N ASP A 763 9.83 15.18 -22.90
CA ASP A 763 10.23 13.84 -22.44
C ASP A 763 9.53 12.75 -23.28
N LYS A 764 8.53 12.02 -22.74
CA LYS A 764 7.86 10.92 -23.46
C LYS A 764 6.49 11.37 -23.95
N ALA A 765 6.19 11.21 -25.23
CA ALA A 765 4.87 11.51 -25.75
C ALA A 765 3.80 10.59 -25.12
N ILE A 766 4.07 9.28 -25.08
CA ILE A 766 3.27 8.30 -24.31
C ILE A 766 4.20 7.42 -23.49
N SER A 767 3.92 7.33 -22.19
CA SER A 767 4.64 6.52 -21.22
C SER A 767 3.67 5.59 -20.50
N ALA A 768 3.89 4.28 -20.62
CA ALA A 768 3.16 3.26 -19.87
C ALA A 768 4.06 2.63 -18.81
N GLY A 769 3.59 2.59 -17.56
CA GLY A 769 4.26 1.93 -16.44
C GLY A 769 3.35 0.97 -15.69
N GLU A 770 3.96 0.17 -14.82
CA GLU A 770 3.32 -0.50 -13.68
C GLU A 770 2.11 -1.36 -14.10
N ARG A 771 2.31 -2.30 -15.03
CA ARG A 771 1.27 -3.20 -15.58
C ARG A 771 0.17 -2.53 -16.39
N SER A 772 0.41 -1.32 -16.89
CA SER A 772 -0.52 -0.68 -17.81
C SER A 772 -0.68 -1.47 -19.11
N HIS A 773 -1.87 -1.43 -19.71
CA HIS A 773 -2.16 -2.00 -21.02
C HIS A 773 -2.73 -0.93 -21.94
N LEU A 774 -1.97 -0.55 -22.97
CA LEU A 774 -2.37 0.48 -23.92
C LEU A 774 -2.58 -0.08 -25.33
N SER A 775 -3.66 0.36 -25.98
CA SER A 775 -3.82 0.23 -27.43
C SER A 775 -3.73 1.62 -28.06
N VAL A 776 -2.76 1.86 -28.94
CA VAL A 776 -2.49 3.17 -29.56
C VAL A 776 -2.63 3.06 -31.07
N TYR A 777 -3.52 3.82 -31.70
CA TYR A 777 -3.68 3.75 -33.16
C TYR A 777 -3.92 5.09 -33.84
N ASP A 778 -3.59 5.16 -35.13
CA ASP A 778 -3.81 6.34 -35.98
C ASP A 778 -3.22 7.63 -35.38
N SER A 779 -2.04 7.54 -34.77
CA SER A 779 -1.46 8.64 -33.98
C SER A 779 -0.14 9.13 -34.55
N GLN A 780 0.11 10.44 -34.39
CA GLN A 780 1.23 11.15 -34.99
C GLN A 780 2.12 11.78 -33.92
N PHE A 781 3.43 11.63 -34.09
CA PHE A 781 4.45 12.11 -33.16
C PHE A 781 5.46 12.96 -33.91
N LYS A 782 5.57 14.24 -33.56
CA LYS A 782 6.43 15.19 -34.25
C LYS A 782 7.26 16.01 -33.26
N LYS A 783 8.57 16.16 -33.49
CA LYS A 783 9.46 16.97 -32.62
C LYS A 783 9.38 16.51 -31.16
N ILE A 784 9.84 15.30 -30.90
CA ILE A 784 9.68 14.64 -29.59
C ILE A 784 11.00 14.01 -29.14
N ASN A 785 11.23 13.92 -27.84
CA ASN A 785 12.40 13.21 -27.33
C ASN A 785 12.21 11.69 -27.37
N PHE A 786 11.09 11.19 -26.83
CA PHE A 786 10.71 9.78 -26.89
C PHE A 786 9.24 9.62 -27.31
N ALA A 787 8.91 8.71 -28.23
CA ALA A 787 7.52 8.61 -28.73
C ALA A 787 6.66 7.69 -27.85
N LEU A 788 6.88 6.37 -27.92
CA LEU A 788 6.16 5.39 -27.12
C LEU A 788 7.14 4.63 -26.24
N VAL A 789 6.81 4.53 -24.95
CA VAL A 789 7.64 3.86 -23.95
C VAL A 789 6.83 2.90 -23.09
N ALA A 790 7.20 1.61 -23.09
CA ALA A 790 6.62 0.57 -22.23
C ALA A 790 7.59 0.19 -21.10
N LYS A 791 7.14 0.24 -19.85
CA LYS A 791 7.95 -0.01 -18.65
C LYS A 791 7.24 -0.94 -17.67
N ASP A 792 7.99 -1.63 -16.83
CA ASP A 792 7.47 -2.15 -15.56
C ASP A 792 6.26 -3.08 -15.74
N ASP A 793 6.41 -4.12 -16.57
CA ASP A 793 5.37 -5.10 -16.90
C ASP A 793 4.16 -4.50 -17.65
N SER A 794 4.29 -3.30 -18.20
CA SER A 794 3.28 -2.72 -19.10
C SER A 794 3.33 -3.34 -20.50
N ARG A 795 2.19 -3.37 -21.18
CA ARG A 795 2.05 -3.81 -22.58
C ARG A 795 1.48 -2.68 -23.43
N ILE A 796 2.13 -2.40 -24.57
CA ILE A 796 1.61 -1.47 -25.58
C ILE A 796 1.37 -2.18 -26.91
N GLU A 797 0.18 -2.01 -27.47
CA GLU A 797 -0.18 -2.47 -28.82
C GLU A 797 -0.43 -1.25 -29.71
N GLY A 798 0.40 -1.09 -30.74
CA GLY A 798 0.38 0.05 -31.65
C GLY A 798 -0.04 -0.32 -33.06
N SER A 799 -0.79 0.53 -33.78
CA SER A 799 -1.01 0.38 -35.22
C SER A 799 -1.13 1.72 -35.94
N ARG A 800 -0.62 1.84 -37.18
CA ARG A 800 -0.71 3.08 -37.99
C ARG A 800 -0.16 4.29 -37.23
N LEU A 801 1.11 4.19 -36.83
CA LEU A 801 1.81 5.23 -36.09
C LEU A 801 2.81 5.93 -37.01
N ALA A 802 2.78 7.26 -37.02
CA ALA A 802 3.71 8.08 -37.79
C ALA A 802 4.62 8.89 -36.86
N VAL A 803 5.93 8.74 -37.00
CA VAL A 803 6.94 9.45 -36.19
C VAL A 803 7.85 10.28 -37.09
N GLN A 804 8.09 11.54 -36.70
CA GLN A 804 8.98 12.47 -37.38
C GLN A 804 9.70 13.37 -36.36
N GLU A 805 10.94 13.75 -36.66
CA GLU A 805 11.78 14.62 -35.83
C GLU A 805 11.92 14.10 -34.38
N VAL A 806 12.29 12.82 -34.20
CA VAL A 806 12.56 12.24 -32.88
C VAL A 806 14.02 12.45 -32.47
N ASN A 807 14.28 12.99 -31.27
CA ASN A 807 15.65 13.29 -30.82
C ASN A 807 16.38 12.07 -30.26
N HIS A 808 15.68 11.16 -29.57
CA HIS A 808 16.29 9.97 -28.95
C HIS A 808 15.70 8.66 -29.51
N TYR A 809 14.60 8.15 -28.95
CA TYR A 809 14.01 6.88 -29.38
C TYR A 809 12.53 7.03 -29.75
N ALA A 810 12.15 6.51 -30.92
CA ALA A 810 10.75 6.43 -31.32
C ALA A 810 9.99 5.39 -30.48
N LEU A 811 10.56 4.19 -30.30
CA LEU A 811 9.92 3.09 -29.57
C LEU A 811 10.90 2.51 -28.57
N MET A 812 10.45 2.32 -27.32
CA MET A 812 11.29 1.73 -26.27
C MET A 812 10.53 0.83 -25.30
N SER A 813 11.12 -0.32 -24.93
CA SER A 813 10.64 -1.17 -23.84
C SER A 813 11.75 -1.56 -22.86
N TYR A 814 11.49 -1.46 -21.55
CA TYR A 814 12.47 -1.74 -20.49
C TYR A 814 11.82 -2.00 -19.10
N SER A 815 12.64 -2.25 -18.07
CA SER A 815 12.23 -2.31 -16.66
C SER A 815 12.92 -1.22 -15.83
N LYS A 816 12.15 -0.26 -15.30
CA LYS A 816 12.60 0.81 -14.39
C LYS A 816 12.50 0.38 -12.93
N LYS A 817 11.44 -0.32 -12.58
CA LYS A 817 11.05 -0.85 -11.28
C LYS A 817 11.05 -2.39 -11.38
N PRO A 818 12.18 -3.05 -11.10
CA PRO A 818 12.34 -4.49 -11.33
C PRO A 818 11.33 -5.39 -10.60
N TYR A 819 10.61 -4.89 -9.59
CA TYR A 819 9.55 -5.61 -8.89
C TYR A 819 8.26 -5.75 -9.69
N PHE A 820 8.05 -4.97 -10.76
CA PHE A 820 6.95 -5.24 -11.68
C PHE A 820 7.33 -6.28 -12.71
N GLY A 821 8.43 -6.05 -13.43
CA GLY A 821 8.88 -6.88 -14.54
C GLY A 821 9.30 -6.04 -15.75
N PRO A 822 9.69 -6.67 -16.86
CA PRO A 822 10.04 -6.00 -18.11
C PRO A 822 8.81 -5.53 -18.89
N GLY A 823 8.91 -4.39 -19.60
CA GLY A 823 7.84 -3.92 -20.49
C GLY A 823 7.79 -4.69 -21.82
N SER A 824 6.63 -4.68 -22.48
CA SER A 824 6.43 -5.28 -23.79
C SER A 824 5.71 -4.34 -24.75
N MET A 825 6.05 -4.42 -26.04
CA MET A 825 5.42 -3.59 -27.06
C MET A 825 5.33 -4.32 -28.41
N SER A 826 4.21 -4.17 -29.11
CA SER A 826 4.05 -4.62 -30.49
C SER A 826 3.43 -3.51 -31.32
N VAL A 827 4.05 -3.14 -32.44
CA VAL A 827 3.57 -2.08 -33.34
C VAL A 827 3.48 -2.59 -34.78
N SER A 828 2.33 -2.42 -35.42
CA SER A 828 2.13 -2.66 -36.86
C SER A 828 1.94 -1.35 -37.63
N GLU A 829 2.21 -1.37 -38.94
CA GLU A 829 2.09 -0.19 -39.82
C GLU A 829 2.83 1.05 -39.25
N PHE A 830 4.00 0.81 -38.66
CA PHE A 830 4.87 1.86 -38.12
C PHE A 830 5.63 2.55 -39.26
N THR A 831 5.45 3.86 -39.37
CA THR A 831 6.15 4.72 -40.32
C THR A 831 6.99 5.73 -39.56
N CYS A 832 8.28 5.79 -39.88
CA CYS A 832 9.20 6.76 -39.28
C CYS A 832 9.96 7.49 -40.39
N LEU A 833 9.79 8.81 -40.46
CA LEU A 833 10.32 9.65 -41.53
C LEU A 833 11.75 10.13 -41.27
N ASP A 834 12.32 9.79 -40.12
CA ASP A 834 13.67 10.19 -39.73
C ASP A 834 14.76 9.34 -40.40
N THR A 835 15.84 10.01 -40.80
CA THR A 835 17.08 9.33 -41.20
C THR A 835 17.59 8.44 -40.07
N GLY A 836 17.88 7.17 -40.37
CA GLY A 836 18.42 6.22 -39.39
C GLY A 836 17.42 5.70 -38.36
N CYS A 837 16.11 5.78 -38.61
CA CYS A 837 15.11 5.43 -37.60
C CYS A 837 15.19 4.00 -37.04
N GLY A 838 15.78 3.04 -37.78
CA GLY A 838 16.07 1.71 -37.23
C GLY A 838 16.93 1.72 -35.97
N GLN A 839 17.81 2.73 -35.79
CA GLN A 839 18.63 2.90 -34.59
C GLN A 839 17.88 3.61 -33.44
N LYS A 840 16.69 4.14 -33.72
CA LYS A 840 15.82 4.86 -32.78
C LYS A 840 14.73 3.95 -32.20
N VAL A 841 14.90 2.64 -32.30
CA VAL A 841 14.01 1.61 -31.76
C VAL A 841 14.86 0.70 -30.87
N VAL A 842 14.48 0.52 -29.60
CA VAL A 842 15.31 -0.22 -28.63
C VAL A 842 14.47 -1.02 -27.63
N THR A 843 14.93 -2.22 -27.31
CA THR A 843 14.38 -3.03 -26.20
C THR A 843 15.51 -3.51 -25.29
N GLN A 844 15.29 -3.42 -23.97
CA GLN A 844 16.22 -3.92 -22.97
C GLN A 844 16.19 -5.47 -22.94
N ILE A 845 17.32 -6.12 -22.64
CA ILE A 845 17.34 -7.55 -22.30
C ILE A 845 16.25 -7.89 -21.27
N GLY A 846 15.43 -8.90 -21.60
CA GLY A 846 14.27 -9.33 -20.81
C GLY A 846 12.95 -8.66 -21.20
N SER A 847 13.00 -7.54 -21.94
CA SER A 847 11.83 -6.87 -22.51
C SER A 847 11.60 -7.28 -23.96
N ASP A 848 10.37 -7.10 -24.43
CA ASP A 848 9.95 -7.46 -25.78
C ASP A 848 9.55 -6.23 -26.58
N LEU A 849 9.92 -6.24 -27.86
CA LEU A 849 9.50 -5.23 -28.84
C LEU A 849 9.41 -5.86 -30.23
N SER A 850 8.26 -5.74 -30.89
CA SER A 850 8.09 -6.10 -32.31
C SER A 850 7.56 -4.93 -33.13
N VAL A 851 8.14 -4.71 -34.31
CA VAL A 851 7.77 -3.63 -35.23
C VAL A 851 7.52 -4.21 -36.62
N ASN A 852 6.35 -3.96 -37.18
CA ASN A 852 5.91 -4.46 -38.50
C ASN A 852 6.14 -5.98 -38.66
N GLY A 853 5.80 -6.75 -37.63
CA GLY A 853 5.95 -8.21 -37.59
C GLY A 853 7.37 -8.71 -37.33
N LYS A 854 8.38 -7.84 -37.22
CA LYS A 854 9.77 -8.22 -36.93
C LYS A 854 10.11 -7.96 -35.45
N LYS A 855 10.67 -8.97 -34.77
CA LYS A 855 11.19 -8.80 -33.40
C LYS A 855 12.46 -7.96 -33.40
N VAL A 856 12.55 -7.01 -32.49
CA VAL A 856 13.75 -6.21 -32.22
C VAL A 856 14.66 -7.00 -31.29
N ILE A 857 15.96 -7.06 -31.60
CA ILE A 857 16.92 -7.80 -30.78
C ILE A 857 17.14 -7.05 -29.46
N PRO A 858 16.91 -7.70 -28.29
CA PRO A 858 17.16 -7.06 -27.00
C PRO A 858 18.64 -6.77 -26.78
N GLN A 859 18.94 -5.60 -26.21
CA GLN A 859 20.30 -5.15 -25.93
C GLN A 859 20.47 -4.65 -24.48
N PRO A 860 21.70 -4.64 -23.95
CA PRO A 860 21.96 -4.02 -22.65
C PRO A 860 21.55 -2.54 -22.66
N LEU A 861 20.72 -2.14 -21.71
CA LEU A 861 20.28 -0.76 -21.57
C LEU A 861 20.53 -0.27 -20.14
N SER A 862 21.29 0.82 -20.01
CA SER A 862 21.48 1.49 -18.72
C SER A 862 20.28 2.39 -18.43
N VAL A 863 19.21 1.81 -17.88
CA VAL A 863 18.00 2.57 -17.49
C VAL A 863 18.37 3.68 -16.51
N LYS A 864 19.24 3.41 -15.53
CA LYS A 864 19.74 4.44 -14.62
C LYS A 864 20.45 5.57 -15.38
N GLY A 865 21.25 5.24 -16.40
CA GLY A 865 21.94 6.21 -17.24
C GLY A 865 20.97 7.13 -17.96
N LEU A 866 19.90 6.60 -18.56
CA LEU A 866 18.86 7.39 -19.23
C LEU A 866 18.27 8.44 -18.30
N TYR A 867 17.85 8.05 -17.09
CA TYR A 867 17.29 8.98 -16.08
C TYR A 867 18.32 9.92 -15.43
N GLN A 868 19.61 9.74 -15.71
CA GLN A 868 20.67 10.66 -15.29
C GLN A 868 21.08 11.64 -16.40
N THR A 869 20.68 11.38 -17.65
CA THR A 869 21.06 12.18 -18.82
C THR A 869 19.83 12.68 -19.58
N VAL A 870 19.29 11.88 -20.49
CA VAL A 870 18.29 12.28 -21.51
C VAL A 870 16.85 12.20 -21.03
N MET A 871 16.57 11.41 -19.99
CA MET A 871 15.29 11.35 -19.26
C MET A 871 15.43 11.94 -17.85
N LYS A 872 16.44 12.81 -17.66
CA LYS A 872 16.65 13.47 -16.38
C LYS A 872 15.54 14.48 -16.18
N SER A 873 14.86 14.38 -15.05
CA SER A 873 13.91 15.41 -14.67
C SER A 873 14.66 16.70 -14.33
N ASP A 874 14.27 17.79 -15.00
CA ASP A 874 14.75 19.15 -14.74
C ASP A 874 14.00 19.81 -13.56
N LYS A 875 13.21 19.04 -12.80
CA LYS A 875 12.51 19.51 -11.59
C LYS A 875 13.53 20.13 -10.62
N PRO A 876 13.30 21.38 -10.14
CA PRO A 876 14.05 21.93 -9.02
C PRO A 876 14.00 20.95 -7.85
N LYS A 877 15.14 20.70 -7.22
CA LYS A 877 15.28 19.71 -6.14
C LYS A 877 14.78 20.22 -4.80
#